data_AF-A0A158A9D1-F1
#
_entry.id   AF-A0A158A9D1-F1
#
_cell.length_a   1.000
_cell.length_b   1.000
_cell.length_c   1.000
_cell.angle_alpha   90.00
_cell.angle_beta   90.00
_cell.angle_gamma   90.00
#
_symmetry.space_group_name_H-M   'P 1'
#
loop_
_entity.id
_entity.type
_entity.pdbx_description
1 polymer ?
#
loop_
_entity_poly.entity_id
_entity_poly.type
_entity_poly.pdbx_seq_one_letter_code
_entity_poly.pdbx_strand_id
1 'polypeptide(L)'
;MRWRSWLSIFALIASFDAHAASRYYAPMTFYPHDAVRVSRFASKANAMLVPYGAGAKVEEGDFYIVSDATFKPLTAQVQRDGRIALVQSKWTPELDASQIWTIDKEGSGFRIYSKLYGRYVTLGARAGLEAASGEARQNWSIEADANAVTIAASGAKTGLAVAHHALRDGALVEASGEASRWRLYRAGNASADHAYRTLDASARSTYDNAGRCYHLSAYAPDAIEADRLGGFRWTDYHPSGLYVSKGESVVIDVNGLADDSPDGLVVMVGNKNGFYRRQPAGDPQAILATEGRNTFVASRDGLLYFEYIDSGFNARPRTSIDVFVREGGRPVPFYVEGTTTLPAWRAMLQRYADAPLVEMVGKRTMFTVSRAMYDQAGAADPAALLGYVERVMGFHDELSGLDGSSALDAPSPLRVHFVQDAISTRAELQDAYLYATYYMIGLPMNSAAQTVLKSAKADQWGVWHEMGHMYQQWDWTWPGVTETTVNIYSLHALERLGTPMPSPLLQVVDARGKRNRLELAASYLAQPSRNFLDDASFPVPSEALWIRLVMYEQLRRALGDGFYARLHKAYRLHPLTESEGGERNEVQRFVLRACIAANLDLTDFLERWGLPVDAATREAIGALRLKAAGVDLARVRG
;
A
#
# COMPACT_ATOMS: atom_id res chain seq x y z
N MET A 1 64.14 -37.44 -27.80
CA MET A 1 63.05 -38.13 -27.07
C MET A 1 62.73 -37.28 -25.85
N ARG A 2 61.59 -36.56 -25.86
CA ARG A 2 60.31 -36.90 -25.19
C ARG A 2 60.39 -36.80 -23.66
N TRP A 3 59.50 -36.16 -22.89
CA TRP A 3 58.27 -35.34 -23.07
C TRP A 3 57.77 -34.99 -21.64
N ARG A 4 56.81 -34.04 -21.52
CA ARG A 4 55.94 -33.70 -20.34
C ARG A 4 56.63 -32.80 -19.29
N SER A 5 56.06 -31.70 -18.77
CA SER A 5 54.66 -31.35 -18.55
C SER A 5 54.47 -29.82 -18.52
N TRP A 6 53.57 -29.30 -19.35
CA TRP A 6 52.92 -28.00 -19.19
C TRP A 6 51.46 -28.21 -19.59
N LEU A 7 50.53 -28.12 -18.64
CA LEU A 7 49.08 -27.86 -18.83
C LEU A 7 48.39 -27.88 -17.46
N SER A 8 48.64 -26.83 -16.67
CA SER A 8 47.90 -26.53 -15.43
C SER A 8 47.64 -25.03 -15.33
N ILE A 9 47.05 -24.40 -16.36
CA ILE A 9 46.67 -22.97 -16.32
C ILE A 9 45.25 -22.66 -16.87
N PHE A 10 44.48 -23.62 -17.41
CA PHE A 10 43.19 -23.30 -18.06
C PHE A 10 41.91 -23.94 -17.47
N ALA A 11 41.87 -24.28 -16.18
CA ALA A 11 40.66 -24.87 -15.56
C ALA A 11 40.19 -24.18 -14.26
N LEU A 12 40.46 -22.87 -14.11
CA LEU A 12 40.06 -22.10 -12.91
C LEU A 12 39.19 -20.87 -13.21
N ILE A 13 38.62 -20.77 -14.42
CA ILE A 13 37.73 -19.65 -14.81
C ILE A 13 36.30 -20.11 -15.15
N ALA A 14 35.98 -21.41 -15.15
CA ALA A 14 34.66 -21.90 -15.60
C ALA A 14 33.72 -22.42 -14.49
N SER A 15 34.03 -22.21 -13.21
CA SER A 15 33.26 -22.82 -12.10
C SER A 15 32.65 -21.81 -11.10
N PHE A 16 32.66 -20.51 -11.39
CA PHE A 16 32.04 -19.50 -10.52
C PHE A 16 30.64 -18.99 -10.95
N ASP A 17 30.11 -19.40 -12.12
CA ASP A 17 28.83 -18.86 -12.62
C ASP A 17 27.57 -19.68 -12.29
N ALA A 18 27.69 -20.87 -11.71
CA ALA A 18 26.52 -21.68 -11.33
C ALA A 18 25.94 -21.36 -9.93
N HIS A 19 26.71 -20.66 -9.08
CA HIS A 19 26.27 -20.26 -7.72
C HIS A 19 25.61 -18.88 -7.67
N ALA A 20 25.64 -18.11 -8.76
CA ALA A 20 24.90 -16.85 -8.84
C ALA A 20 23.40 -17.11 -9.02
N ALA A 21 23.02 -18.09 -9.86
CA ALA A 21 21.63 -18.42 -10.17
C ALA A 21 20.79 -18.83 -8.95
N SER A 22 21.37 -19.52 -7.95
CA SER A 22 20.59 -19.96 -6.78
C SER A 22 20.20 -18.83 -5.83
N ARG A 23 20.92 -17.70 -5.85
CA ARG A 23 20.56 -16.50 -5.06
C ARG A 23 19.40 -15.71 -5.68
N TYR A 24 19.13 -15.89 -6.97
CA TYR A 24 18.00 -15.22 -7.65
C TYR A 24 16.64 -15.88 -7.35
N TYR A 25 16.62 -17.12 -6.86
CA TYR A 25 15.39 -17.91 -6.68
C TYR A 25 15.16 -18.39 -5.25
N ALA A 26 16.00 -18.00 -4.31
CA ALA A 26 15.73 -18.23 -2.90
C ALA A 26 14.92 -17.03 -2.39
N PRO A 27 13.61 -17.18 -2.11
CA PRO A 27 12.91 -16.21 -1.31
C PRO A 27 13.57 -16.25 0.06
N MET A 28 14.29 -15.18 0.40
CA MET A 28 14.59 -14.95 1.78
C MET A 28 13.28 -14.48 2.40
N THR A 29 12.79 -15.23 3.38
CA THR A 29 11.62 -14.91 4.18
C THR A 29 11.92 -13.62 4.96
N PHE A 30 11.74 -12.49 4.29
CA PHE A 30 11.97 -11.14 4.81
C PHE A 30 10.84 -10.63 5.68
N TYR A 31 9.72 -11.31 5.61
CA TYR A 31 8.57 -11.03 6.40
C TYR A 31 8.55 -12.07 7.52
N PRO A 32 8.75 -11.66 8.79
CA PRO A 32 8.18 -12.43 9.88
C PRO A 32 6.75 -12.74 9.46
N HIS A 33 6.32 -13.99 9.54
CA HIS A 33 4.97 -14.40 9.13
C HIS A 33 3.85 -13.62 9.86
N ASP A 34 4.22 -12.79 10.84
CA ASP A 34 3.40 -11.84 11.59
C ASP A 34 3.44 -10.38 11.07
N ALA A 35 4.41 -9.98 10.24
CA ALA A 35 4.64 -8.58 9.83
C ALA A 35 3.75 -8.11 8.67
N VAL A 36 3.27 -9.03 7.83
CA VAL A 36 2.45 -8.70 6.64
C VAL A 36 1.02 -8.31 7.03
N ARG A 37 0.54 -8.82 8.18
CA ARG A 37 -0.78 -8.44 8.73
C ARG A 37 -0.78 -7.12 9.50
N VAL A 38 0.37 -6.50 9.77
CA VAL A 38 0.45 -5.27 10.58
C VAL A 38 -0.25 -4.08 9.91
N SER A 39 -0.68 -4.18 8.66
CA SER A 39 -0.93 -2.98 7.87
C SER A 39 -2.30 -2.97 7.17
N ARG A 40 -3.38 -3.27 7.89
CA ARG A 40 -4.65 -2.55 7.65
C ARG A 40 -5.02 -1.60 8.77
N PHE A 41 -4.51 -1.82 9.98
CA PHE A 41 -5.03 -1.16 11.19
C PHE A 41 -3.98 -0.81 12.26
N ALA A 42 -2.67 -1.03 12.03
CA ALA A 42 -1.65 -0.66 13.01
C ALA A 42 -0.63 0.34 12.44
N SER A 43 -0.70 1.57 12.94
CA SER A 43 0.45 2.46 13.04
C SER A 43 1.13 2.21 14.39
N LYS A 44 2.47 2.13 14.43
CA LYS A 44 3.21 2.09 15.71
C LYS A 44 2.96 3.39 16.48
N ALA A 45 3.05 3.35 17.81
CA ALA A 45 3.27 4.57 18.58
C ALA A 45 4.54 5.27 18.06
N ASN A 46 4.39 6.52 17.63
CA ASN A 46 5.35 7.35 16.89
C ASN A 46 5.45 7.11 15.37
N ALA A 47 4.45 6.50 14.72
CA ALA A 47 4.37 6.47 13.27
C ALA A 47 3.79 7.78 12.71
N MET A 48 4.66 8.77 12.54
CA MET A 48 4.50 10.00 11.75
C MET A 48 3.10 10.32 11.25
N LEU A 49 2.35 11.04 12.08
CA LEU A 49 1.27 11.87 11.57
C LEU A 49 1.84 13.11 10.92
N VAL A 50 1.47 13.24 9.65
CA VAL A 50 1.57 14.48 8.91
C VAL A 50 0.40 15.38 9.34
N PRO A 51 0.64 16.65 9.74
CA PRO A 51 -0.39 17.62 10.10
C PRO A 51 -1.20 18.13 8.87
N TYR A 52 -2.54 18.21 8.94
CA TYR A 52 -3.42 18.69 7.85
C TYR A 52 -4.46 19.75 8.27
N GLY A 53 -4.59 20.82 7.49
CA GLY A 53 -5.73 21.75 7.45
C GLY A 53 -5.75 22.87 8.50
N ALA A 54 -5.46 24.11 8.06
CA ALA A 54 -5.22 25.27 8.91
C ALA A 54 -6.51 26.01 9.22
N GLY A 55 -6.82 26.18 10.52
CA GLY A 55 -7.59 27.32 10.97
C GLY A 55 -9.11 27.30 10.73
N ALA A 56 -9.73 26.15 10.47
CA ALA A 56 -11.19 26.08 10.54
C ALA A 56 -11.64 26.37 11.98
N LYS A 57 -12.33 27.50 12.19
CA LYS A 57 -13.04 27.74 13.45
C LYS A 57 -14.07 26.62 13.59
N VAL A 58 -14.01 25.88 14.69
CA VAL A 58 -15.08 24.91 14.99
C VAL A 58 -16.33 25.73 15.27
N GLU A 59 -17.26 25.67 14.33
CA GLU A 59 -18.56 26.33 14.39
C GLU A 59 -19.63 25.33 14.81
N GLU A 60 -20.78 25.87 15.22
CA GLU A 60 -21.97 25.05 15.37
C GLU A 60 -22.51 24.63 13.99
N GLY A 61 -22.98 23.39 13.89
CA GLY A 61 -23.53 22.87 12.63
C GLY A 61 -23.45 21.36 12.52
N ASP A 62 -23.84 20.85 11.36
CA ASP A 62 -23.76 19.43 11.04
C ASP A 62 -22.43 19.11 10.35
N PHE A 63 -21.80 18.01 10.74
CA PHE A 63 -20.49 17.59 10.25
C PHE A 63 -20.39 16.08 10.07
N TYR A 64 -19.60 15.65 9.09
CA TYR A 64 -18.93 14.36 9.16
C TYR A 64 -17.68 14.51 10.03
N ILE A 65 -17.56 13.63 11.04
CA ILE A 65 -16.37 13.52 11.88
C ILE A 65 -15.55 12.35 11.34
N VAL A 66 -14.44 12.63 10.66
CA VAL A 66 -13.70 11.64 9.85
C VAL A 66 -12.34 11.39 10.46
N SER A 67 -11.93 10.12 10.56
CA SER A 67 -10.60 9.75 11.06
C SER A 67 -9.51 10.29 10.14
N ASP A 68 -8.48 10.90 10.72
CA ASP A 68 -7.33 11.44 9.99
C ASP A 68 -6.49 10.34 9.31
N ALA A 69 -6.43 9.14 9.90
CA ALA A 69 -5.59 8.05 9.42
C ALA A 69 -6.27 7.14 8.40
N THR A 70 -7.58 6.93 8.54
CA THR A 70 -8.35 5.97 7.74
C THR A 70 -9.34 6.62 6.79
N PHE A 71 -9.61 7.92 6.95
CA PHE A 71 -10.65 8.66 6.21
C PHE A 71 -12.06 8.02 6.33
N LYS A 72 -12.30 7.25 7.39
CA LYS A 72 -13.61 6.68 7.70
C LYS A 72 -14.40 7.60 8.63
N PRO A 73 -15.67 7.91 8.30
CA PRO A 73 -16.54 8.67 9.19
C PRO A 73 -16.92 7.88 10.45
N LEU A 74 -17.04 8.63 11.54
CA LEU A 74 -17.65 8.18 12.77
C LEU A 74 -19.12 7.85 12.51
N THR A 75 -19.50 6.60 12.76
CA THR A 75 -20.80 6.04 12.42
C THR A 75 -21.47 5.50 13.67
N ALA A 76 -22.71 5.90 13.91
CA ALA A 76 -23.52 5.32 14.97
C ALA A 76 -24.17 4.01 14.50
N GLN A 77 -23.95 2.90 15.21
CA GLN A 77 -24.49 1.58 14.86
C GLN A 77 -25.21 0.93 16.03
N VAL A 78 -26.39 0.36 15.76
CA VAL A 78 -27.16 -0.44 16.72
C VAL A 78 -26.52 -1.81 16.88
N GLN A 79 -26.15 -2.14 18.11
CA GLN A 79 -25.61 -3.43 18.52
C GLN A 79 -26.75 -4.44 18.74
N ARG A 80 -26.41 -5.74 18.78
CA ARG A 80 -27.39 -6.83 18.96
C ARG A 80 -28.21 -6.72 20.26
N ASP A 81 -27.67 -6.05 21.28
CA ASP A 81 -28.31 -5.82 22.56
C ASP A 81 -29.14 -4.52 22.61
N GLY A 82 -29.35 -3.87 21.46
CA GLY A 82 -30.14 -2.64 21.33
C GLY A 82 -29.40 -1.36 21.70
N ARG A 83 -28.15 -1.44 22.15
CA ARG A 83 -27.32 -0.25 22.42
C ARG A 83 -26.82 0.36 21.11
N ILE A 84 -26.59 1.67 21.10
CA ILE A 84 -25.94 2.35 19.97
C ILE A 84 -24.48 2.59 20.33
N ALA A 85 -23.58 2.06 19.51
CA ALA A 85 -22.13 2.26 19.64
C ALA A 85 -21.63 3.14 18.49
N LEU A 86 -20.59 3.92 18.78
CA LEU A 86 -19.88 4.66 17.73
C LEU A 86 -18.75 3.79 17.18
N VAL A 87 -18.67 3.66 15.86
CA VAL A 87 -17.67 2.88 15.13
C VAL A 87 -17.09 3.70 13.98
N GLN A 88 -15.92 3.31 13.46
CA GLN A 88 -15.44 3.84 12.18
C GLN A 88 -15.96 2.93 11.08
N SER A 89 -16.62 3.48 10.06
CA SER A 89 -17.07 2.68 8.92
C SER A 89 -16.94 3.44 7.62
N LYS A 90 -16.92 2.74 6.48
CA LYS A 90 -16.87 3.37 5.16
C LYS A 90 -18.12 4.23 4.97
N TRP A 91 -17.98 5.38 4.32
CA TRP A 91 -19.14 6.14 3.91
C TRP A 91 -19.95 5.37 2.87
N THR A 92 -21.27 5.34 3.05
CA THR A 92 -22.22 4.81 2.07
C THR A 92 -23.49 5.65 2.15
N PRO A 93 -24.25 5.80 1.05
CA PRO A 93 -25.53 6.51 1.07
C PRO A 93 -26.49 5.97 2.15
N GLU A 94 -26.46 4.66 2.41
CA GLU A 94 -27.32 3.99 3.39
C GLU A 94 -26.95 4.34 4.84
N LEU A 95 -25.69 4.67 5.11
CA LEU A 95 -25.19 5.03 6.43
C LEU A 95 -25.16 6.54 6.68
N ASP A 96 -25.51 7.37 5.69
CA ASP A 96 -25.33 8.82 5.75
C ASP A 96 -25.94 9.46 7.01
N ALA A 97 -27.21 9.16 7.30
CA ALA A 97 -27.90 9.68 8.48
C ALA A 97 -27.26 9.26 9.82
N SER A 98 -26.52 8.13 9.83
CA SER A 98 -25.81 7.63 11.01
C SER A 98 -24.38 8.19 11.14
N GLN A 99 -23.91 8.93 10.14
CA GLN A 99 -22.55 9.48 10.03
C GLN A 99 -22.50 11.00 10.20
N ILE A 100 -23.66 11.67 10.20
CA ILE A 100 -23.78 13.11 10.43
C ILE A 100 -23.97 13.41 11.91
N TRP A 101 -23.14 14.32 12.42
CA TRP A 101 -23.10 14.74 13.81
C TRP A 101 -23.35 16.25 13.91
N THR A 102 -24.31 16.65 14.74
CA THR A 102 -24.50 18.06 15.08
C THR A 102 -23.54 18.45 16.20
N ILE A 103 -22.74 19.48 15.96
CA ILE A 103 -21.83 20.08 16.91
C ILE A 103 -22.49 21.35 17.43
N ASP A 104 -22.75 21.40 18.74
CA ASP A 104 -23.34 22.56 19.44
C ASP A 104 -22.34 23.11 20.45
N LYS A 105 -22.29 24.43 20.66
CA LYS A 105 -21.42 25.06 21.64
C LYS A 105 -22.08 25.01 23.03
N GLU A 106 -21.33 24.59 24.05
CA GLU A 106 -21.80 24.62 25.44
C GLU A 106 -20.67 25.06 26.39
N GLY A 107 -20.83 26.24 26.99
CA GLY A 107 -19.81 26.83 27.84
C GLY A 107 -18.49 27.08 27.10
N SER A 108 -17.40 26.51 27.62
CA SER A 108 -16.05 26.58 27.01
C SER A 108 -15.75 25.42 26.05
N GLY A 109 -16.70 24.51 25.81
CA GLY A 109 -16.54 23.35 24.93
C GLY A 109 -17.71 23.19 23.97
N PHE A 110 -17.87 21.98 23.45
CA PHE A 110 -18.89 21.59 22.49
C PHE A 110 -19.61 20.31 22.91
N ARG A 111 -20.77 20.06 22.34
CA ARG A 111 -21.48 18.79 22.42
C ARG A 111 -21.57 18.15 21.05
N ILE A 112 -21.61 16.82 21.04
CA ILE A 112 -21.81 16.02 19.84
C ILE A 112 -23.18 15.34 19.95
N TYR A 113 -24.05 15.60 18.98
CA TYR A 113 -25.43 15.14 18.94
C TYR A 113 -25.72 14.31 17.69
N SER A 114 -26.40 13.17 17.87
CA SER A 114 -26.94 12.39 16.77
C SER A 114 -28.39 12.79 16.50
N LYS A 115 -28.65 13.38 15.33
CA LYS A 115 -30.02 13.69 14.86
C LYS A 115 -30.85 12.43 14.62
N LEU A 116 -30.23 11.37 14.10
CA LEU A 116 -30.89 10.09 13.82
C LEU A 116 -31.50 9.48 15.09
N TYR A 117 -30.78 9.51 16.21
CA TYR A 117 -31.21 8.91 17.47
C TYR A 117 -31.79 9.91 18.46
N GLY A 118 -31.67 11.21 18.18
CA GLY A 118 -32.22 12.29 18.98
C GLY A 118 -31.46 12.54 20.30
N ARG A 119 -30.15 12.22 20.39
CA ARG A 119 -29.40 12.18 21.66
C ARG A 119 -27.92 12.56 21.54
N TYR A 120 -27.34 13.01 22.66
CA TYR A 120 -25.92 13.38 22.78
C TYR A 120 -25.01 12.18 23.08
N VAL A 121 -23.74 12.28 22.69
CA VAL A 121 -22.68 11.30 22.98
C VAL A 121 -22.13 11.48 24.40
N THR A 122 -21.99 10.40 25.16
CA THR A 122 -21.34 10.40 26.49
C THR A 122 -20.16 9.40 26.58
N LEU A 123 -19.17 9.68 27.45
CA LEU A 123 -17.98 8.85 27.61
C LEU A 123 -18.23 7.53 28.34
N GLY A 124 -17.59 6.47 27.84
CA GLY A 124 -17.40 5.16 28.47
C GLY A 124 -16.35 4.36 27.68
N ALA A 125 -15.94 3.17 28.14
CA ALA A 125 -15.00 2.29 27.39
C ALA A 125 -15.49 1.95 25.96
N ARG A 126 -16.79 2.17 25.71
CA ARG A 126 -17.42 2.39 24.42
C ARG A 126 -18.19 3.71 24.51
N ALA A 127 -17.93 4.65 23.61
CA ALA A 127 -18.78 5.83 23.49
C ALA A 127 -20.19 5.38 23.07
N GLY A 128 -21.18 5.65 23.92
CA GLY A 128 -22.57 5.29 23.71
C GLY A 128 -23.44 6.53 23.53
N LEU A 129 -24.56 6.36 22.84
CA LEU A 129 -25.64 7.35 22.91
C LEU A 129 -26.52 7.01 24.12
N GLU A 130 -26.66 7.94 25.05
CA GLU A 130 -27.42 7.72 26.29
C GLU A 130 -28.94 7.62 26.06
N ALA A 131 -29.75 7.49 27.12
CA ALA A 131 -31.19 7.69 27.06
C ALA A 131 -31.53 9.18 26.89
N ALA A 132 -32.71 9.51 26.35
CA ALA A 132 -33.21 10.88 26.36
C ALA A 132 -33.66 11.19 27.80
N SER A 133 -32.71 11.44 28.71
CA SER A 133 -33.02 11.72 30.11
C SER A 133 -32.12 12.81 30.64
N GLY A 134 -32.74 13.87 31.15
CA GLY A 134 -32.05 14.97 31.80
C GLY A 134 -31.32 14.48 33.03
N GLU A 135 -29.98 14.60 33.00
CA GLU A 135 -29.11 15.09 34.10
C GLU A 135 -27.65 14.66 33.91
N ALA A 136 -27.35 13.65 33.09
CA ALA A 136 -25.98 13.35 32.68
C ALA A 136 -25.58 14.26 31.50
N ARG A 137 -24.80 15.30 31.78
CA ARG A 137 -24.29 16.26 30.78
C ARG A 137 -22.77 16.19 30.77
N GLN A 138 -22.17 15.91 29.63
CA GLN A 138 -20.73 16.03 29.42
C GLN A 138 -20.43 16.94 28.24
N ASN A 139 -19.56 17.91 28.49
CA ASN A 139 -19.02 18.79 27.46
C ASN A 139 -17.76 18.15 26.88
N TRP A 140 -17.53 18.33 25.59
CA TRP A 140 -16.32 17.92 24.88
C TRP A 140 -15.42 19.14 24.68
N SER A 141 -14.16 19.05 25.08
CA SER A 141 -13.11 19.93 24.59
C SER A 141 -12.76 19.51 23.16
N ILE A 142 -13.17 20.33 22.21
CA ILE A 142 -12.68 20.31 20.84
C ILE A 142 -11.53 21.30 20.81
N GLU A 143 -10.31 20.77 20.91
CA GLU A 143 -9.11 21.57 20.72
C GLU A 143 -8.77 21.51 19.23
N ALA A 144 -8.98 22.65 18.58
CA ALA A 144 -8.41 22.87 17.26
C ALA A 144 -6.90 23.03 17.45
N ASP A 145 -6.14 22.00 17.09
CA ASP A 145 -4.77 22.24 16.66
C ASP A 145 -4.85 22.86 15.27
N ALA A 146 -3.77 23.47 14.80
CA ALA A 146 -3.69 24.03 13.46
C ALA A 146 -3.93 22.98 12.35
N ASN A 147 -4.13 21.69 12.69
CA ASN A 147 -3.88 20.55 11.81
C ASN A 147 -4.75 19.30 12.07
N ALA A 148 -5.74 19.37 12.96
CA ALA A 148 -6.73 18.36 13.28
C ALA A 148 -7.56 18.86 14.47
N VAL A 149 -8.72 18.27 14.67
CA VAL A 149 -9.47 18.45 15.91
C VAL A 149 -9.16 17.30 16.85
N THR A 150 -8.68 17.64 18.05
CA THR A 150 -8.70 16.69 19.16
C THR A 150 -10.07 16.76 19.82
N ILE A 151 -10.79 15.64 19.81
CA ILE A 151 -12.10 15.51 20.47
C ILE A 151 -11.91 14.73 21.77
N ALA A 152 -12.04 15.40 22.91
CA ALA A 152 -11.93 14.81 24.25
C ALA A 152 -13.03 15.34 25.18
N ALA A 153 -13.42 14.61 26.23
CA ALA A 153 -14.34 15.19 27.20
C ALA A 153 -13.63 16.18 28.12
N SER A 154 -14.34 17.22 28.53
CA SER A 154 -13.79 18.28 29.38
C SER A 154 -13.23 17.73 30.69
N GLY A 155 -11.95 17.95 30.95
CA GLY A 155 -11.30 17.65 32.25
C GLY A 155 -10.65 16.27 32.38
N ALA A 156 -10.84 15.36 31.42
CA ALA A 156 -10.10 14.10 31.32
C ALA A 156 -9.46 14.05 29.93
N LYS A 157 -8.13 13.86 29.83
CA LYS A 157 -7.43 13.68 28.54
C LYS A 157 -7.76 12.33 27.86
N THR A 158 -9.01 11.88 27.94
CA THR A 158 -9.55 10.70 27.29
C THR A 158 -10.23 11.17 26.01
N GLY A 159 -9.56 11.02 24.87
CA GLY A 159 -10.12 11.32 23.55
C GLY A 159 -11.29 10.40 23.19
N LEU A 160 -11.99 10.69 22.08
CA LEU A 160 -13.01 9.78 21.53
C LEU A 160 -12.35 8.46 21.09
N ALA A 161 -12.34 7.48 22.01
CA ALA A 161 -11.92 6.13 21.72
C ALA A 161 -13.10 5.36 21.12
N VAL A 162 -13.08 5.24 19.79
CA VAL A 162 -13.95 4.30 19.08
C VAL A 162 -13.35 2.91 19.27
N ALA A 163 -13.80 2.22 20.32
CA ALA A 163 -13.35 0.88 20.63
C ALA A 163 -13.96 -0.14 19.66
N HIS A 164 -13.14 -0.63 18.72
CA HIS A 164 -13.30 -2.00 18.23
C HIS A 164 -12.61 -2.93 19.22
N HIS A 165 -13.38 -3.84 19.82
CA HIS A 165 -12.82 -4.97 20.57
C HIS A 165 -13.25 -6.27 19.90
N ALA A 166 -12.29 -6.95 19.26
CA ALA A 166 -11.96 -8.34 19.59
C ALA A 166 -10.45 -8.61 19.30
N LEU A 167 -9.64 -8.68 20.37
CA LEU A 167 -8.23 -9.13 20.42
C LEU A 167 -8.20 -10.68 20.56
N ARG A 168 -7.26 -11.46 20.03
CA ARG A 168 -5.89 -11.70 20.53
C ARG A 168 -5.07 -12.61 19.58
N ASP A 169 -3.86 -12.15 19.22
CA ASP A 169 -2.57 -12.88 19.04
C ASP A 169 -1.71 -12.25 17.90
N GLY A 170 -1.19 -11.04 18.20
CA GLY A 170 -0.12 -10.34 17.47
C GLY A 170 -0.58 -9.36 16.38
N ALA A 171 -0.59 -8.03 16.53
CA ALA A 171 -0.10 -7.14 17.58
C ALA A 171 -0.88 -5.79 17.62
N LEU A 172 -0.74 -5.14 18.78
CA LEU A 172 -1.05 -3.77 19.24
C LEU A 172 -1.81 -2.78 18.33
N VAL A 173 -2.94 -2.29 18.86
CA VAL A 173 -3.33 -0.88 18.77
C VAL A 173 -2.91 -0.23 20.09
N GLU A 174 -1.82 0.53 20.07
CA GLU A 174 -1.49 1.43 21.17
C GLU A 174 -2.28 2.72 20.96
N ALA A 175 -3.08 3.13 21.95
CA ALA A 175 -3.58 4.48 22.02
C ALA A 175 -2.37 5.42 22.26
N SER A 176 -1.77 5.91 21.19
CA SER A 176 -0.70 6.90 21.24
C SER A 176 -1.16 8.18 20.59
N GLY A 177 -1.70 9.16 21.33
CA GLY A 177 -1.90 10.58 20.93
C GLY A 177 -2.68 10.95 19.64
N GLU A 178 -2.89 10.00 18.73
CA GLU A 178 -3.17 10.17 17.29
C GLU A 178 -4.54 9.58 16.94
N ALA A 179 -4.96 8.52 17.65
CA ALA A 179 -6.33 7.99 17.62
C ALA A 179 -7.40 8.97 18.15
N SER A 180 -6.98 10.14 18.64
CA SER A 180 -7.84 11.25 19.07
C SER A 180 -7.98 12.37 18.02
N ARG A 181 -7.35 12.25 16.84
CA ARG A 181 -7.36 13.30 15.81
C ARG A 181 -8.40 13.00 14.72
N TRP A 182 -9.28 13.96 14.54
CA TRP A 182 -10.41 13.89 13.61
C TRP A 182 -10.46 15.13 12.73
N ARG A 183 -11.00 14.97 11.53
CA ARG A 183 -11.33 16.06 10.60
C ARG A 183 -12.84 16.32 10.64
N LEU A 184 -13.21 17.59 10.63
CA LEU A 184 -14.61 18.02 10.62
C LEU A 184 -14.96 18.57 9.23
N TYR A 185 -15.77 17.83 8.49
CA TYR A 185 -16.28 18.28 7.19
C TYR A 185 -17.73 18.71 7.33
N ARG A 186 -18.04 19.97 6.99
CA ARG A 186 -19.41 20.49 7.10
C ARG A 186 -20.37 19.67 6.22
N ALA A 187 -21.40 19.10 6.83
CA ALA A 187 -22.45 18.37 6.14
C ALA A 187 -23.37 19.40 5.45
N GLY A 188 -23.13 19.65 4.17
CA GLY A 188 -23.90 20.62 3.38
C GLY A 188 -24.21 20.15 1.96
N ASN A 189 -23.83 18.93 1.60
CA ASN A 189 -23.97 18.41 0.26
C ASN A 189 -24.53 16.98 0.29
N ALA A 190 -25.83 16.85 0.58
CA ALA A 190 -26.54 15.56 0.47
C ALA A 190 -26.49 14.95 -0.95
N SER A 191 -26.00 15.71 -1.94
CA SER A 191 -25.73 15.30 -3.31
C SER A 191 -24.25 15.06 -3.63
N ALA A 192 -23.34 15.20 -2.67
CA ALA A 192 -21.91 14.91 -2.89
C ALA A 192 -21.73 13.39 -3.01
N ASP A 193 -21.29 12.97 -4.19
CA ASP A 193 -20.79 11.62 -4.37
C ASP A 193 -19.47 11.48 -3.60
N HIS A 194 -19.55 10.99 -2.36
CA HIS A 194 -18.40 10.64 -1.52
C HIS A 194 -17.82 9.27 -1.92
N ALA A 195 -18.27 8.67 -3.03
CA ALA A 195 -17.61 7.52 -3.61
C ALA A 195 -16.17 7.86 -4.00
N TYR A 196 -15.36 6.80 -4.09
CA TYR A 196 -14.00 6.90 -4.58
C TYR A 196 -13.96 7.58 -5.95
N ARG A 197 -13.22 8.69 -6.03
CA ARG A 197 -12.94 9.39 -7.28
C ARG A 197 -11.55 9.01 -7.74
N THR A 198 -11.43 8.52 -8.97
CA THR A 198 -10.13 8.27 -9.61
C THR A 198 -9.47 9.62 -9.91
N LEU A 199 -8.80 10.19 -8.92
CA LEU A 199 -8.10 11.47 -9.04
C LEU A 199 -6.70 11.23 -9.60
N ASP A 200 -6.59 11.12 -10.93
CA ASP A 200 -5.28 11.12 -11.61
C ASP A 200 -4.70 12.54 -11.58
N ALA A 201 -4.05 12.88 -10.47
CA ALA A 201 -3.38 14.17 -10.33
C ALA A 201 -2.08 14.22 -11.12
N SER A 202 -1.43 13.08 -11.35
CA SER A 202 -0.13 13.01 -12.03
C SER A 202 -0.17 13.65 -13.42
N ALA A 203 -1.22 13.35 -14.20
CA ALA A 203 -1.40 13.82 -15.57
C ALA A 203 -1.84 15.30 -15.66
N ARG A 204 -2.29 15.89 -14.55
CA ARG A 204 -2.82 17.26 -14.48
C ARG A 204 -1.88 18.22 -13.72
N SER A 205 -0.80 17.69 -13.16
CA SER A 205 0.22 18.45 -12.45
C SER A 205 1.42 18.71 -13.35
N THR A 206 2.11 19.82 -13.11
CA THR A 206 3.39 20.14 -13.76
C THR A 206 4.44 20.48 -12.71
N TYR A 207 5.68 20.10 -13.00
CA TYR A 207 6.80 20.24 -12.06
C TYR A 207 7.98 20.91 -12.78
N ASP A 208 8.36 22.10 -12.33
CA ASP A 208 9.55 22.82 -12.80
C ASP A 208 10.48 23.10 -11.63
N ASN A 209 11.46 22.22 -11.43
CA ASN A 209 12.42 22.34 -10.34
C ASN A 209 13.46 23.45 -10.59
N ALA A 210 13.72 23.81 -11.85
CA ALA A 210 14.66 24.86 -12.21
C ALA A 210 14.04 26.25 -12.01
N GLY A 211 12.79 26.42 -12.44
CA GLY A 211 11.96 27.61 -12.19
C GLY A 211 11.31 27.65 -10.81
N ARG A 212 11.37 26.55 -10.05
CA ARG A 212 10.80 26.38 -8.71
C ARG A 212 9.30 26.64 -8.65
N CYS A 213 8.59 26.21 -9.69
CA CYS A 213 7.16 26.43 -9.89
C CYS A 213 6.46 25.09 -10.11
N TYR A 214 5.35 24.88 -9.41
CA TYR A 214 4.60 23.63 -9.46
C TYR A 214 3.12 23.91 -9.58
N HIS A 215 2.46 23.25 -10.52
CA HIS A 215 1.01 23.23 -10.63
C HIS A 215 0.53 21.88 -10.13
N LEU A 216 -0.31 21.84 -9.09
CA LEU A 216 -0.65 20.61 -8.38
C LEU A 216 -2.16 20.36 -8.40
N SER A 217 -2.60 19.26 -9.02
CA SER A 217 -3.92 18.68 -8.77
C SER A 217 -3.91 17.78 -7.54
N ALA A 218 -5.05 17.59 -6.87
CA ALA A 218 -5.13 16.75 -5.68
C ALA A 218 -5.18 15.25 -5.99
N TYR A 219 -4.42 14.41 -5.27
CA TYR A 219 -4.57 12.95 -5.26
C TYR A 219 -5.72 12.50 -4.36
N ALA A 220 -6.18 11.27 -4.55
CA ALA A 220 -6.90 10.57 -3.49
C ALA A 220 -5.92 10.23 -2.34
N PRO A 221 -6.33 10.33 -1.06
CA PRO A 221 -5.50 9.90 0.05
C PRO A 221 -5.05 8.44 -0.08
N ASP A 222 -3.81 8.18 0.32
CA ASP A 222 -3.21 6.83 0.32
C ASP A 222 -4.10 5.78 1.03
N ALA A 223 -4.73 6.15 2.14
CA ALA A 223 -5.58 5.28 2.94
C ALA A 223 -6.81 4.80 2.15
N ILE A 224 -7.45 5.72 1.44
CA ILE A 224 -8.65 5.44 0.65
C ILE A 224 -8.29 4.50 -0.50
N GLU A 225 -7.14 4.74 -1.14
CA GLU A 225 -6.66 3.89 -2.23
C GLU A 225 -6.26 2.49 -1.75
N ALA A 226 -5.55 2.39 -0.62
CA ALA A 226 -5.19 1.12 0.03
C ALA A 226 -6.43 0.30 0.41
N ASP A 227 -7.46 0.95 0.95
CA ASP A 227 -8.74 0.31 1.28
C ASP A 227 -9.47 -0.17 0.02
N ARG A 228 -9.43 0.59 -1.09
CA ARG A 228 -10.05 0.19 -2.36
C ARG A 228 -9.34 -1.01 -2.98
N LEU A 229 -8.01 -1.00 -3.02
CA LEU A 229 -7.22 -2.06 -3.63
C LEU A 229 -7.15 -3.29 -2.71
N GLY A 230 -7.27 -3.08 -1.41
CA GLY A 230 -7.13 -4.12 -0.39
C GLY A 230 -5.69 -4.57 -0.20
N GLY A 231 -4.73 -3.67 -0.41
CA GLY A 231 -3.28 -3.89 -0.37
C GLY A 231 -2.52 -2.64 0.11
N PHE A 232 -1.18 -2.65 0.04
CA PHE A 232 -0.32 -1.61 0.63
C PHE A 232 -0.74 -0.17 0.29
N ARG A 233 -0.39 0.78 1.17
CA ARG A 233 -0.49 2.23 0.89
C ARG A 233 0.53 2.63 -0.15
N TRP A 234 0.08 3.35 -1.17
CA TRP A 234 0.92 3.91 -2.23
C TRP A 234 1.20 5.40 -1.94
N THR A 235 2.07 6.02 -2.73
CA THR A 235 2.47 7.41 -2.52
C THR A 235 1.43 8.39 -3.09
N ASP A 236 0.94 9.31 -2.24
CA ASP A 236 -0.06 10.35 -2.50
C ASP A 236 0.50 11.78 -2.50
N TYR A 237 1.81 11.92 -2.75
CA TYR A 237 2.50 13.21 -2.81
C TYR A 237 3.19 13.46 -4.15
N HIS A 238 3.36 14.74 -4.48
CA HIS A 238 4.07 15.21 -5.65
C HIS A 238 5.56 15.45 -5.36
N PRO A 239 6.45 15.12 -6.30
CA PRO A 239 7.86 15.46 -6.23
C PRO A 239 8.12 16.92 -6.57
N SER A 240 9.22 17.46 -6.05
CA SER A 240 9.70 18.80 -6.41
C SER A 240 11.03 18.81 -7.16
N GLY A 241 11.86 17.78 -7.04
CA GLY A 241 13.24 17.85 -7.53
C GLY A 241 14.12 18.92 -6.85
N LEU A 242 13.76 19.38 -5.65
CA LEU A 242 14.54 20.30 -4.82
C LEU A 242 15.04 19.62 -3.55
N TYR A 243 16.34 19.65 -3.29
CA TYR A 243 16.96 19.16 -2.06
C TYR A 243 17.20 20.29 -1.07
N VAL A 244 16.82 20.08 0.19
CA VAL A 244 17.02 21.02 1.29
C VAL A 244 17.93 20.40 2.34
N SER A 245 18.82 21.22 2.90
CA SER A 245 19.70 20.83 4.00
C SER A 245 19.08 21.19 5.36
N LYS A 246 19.35 20.39 6.39
CA LYS A 246 18.99 20.69 7.78
C LYS A 246 19.51 22.07 8.19
N GLY A 247 18.63 22.88 8.77
CA GLY A 247 18.90 24.25 9.19
C GLY A 247 18.68 25.31 8.10
N GLU A 248 18.42 24.90 6.86
CA GLU A 248 18.10 25.81 5.76
C GLU A 248 16.71 26.40 5.94
N SER A 249 16.57 27.73 5.72
CA SER A 249 15.26 28.39 5.68
C SER A 249 14.64 28.22 4.30
N VAL A 250 13.37 27.85 4.27
CA VAL A 250 12.58 27.65 3.06
C VAL A 250 11.39 28.61 3.09
N VAL A 251 11.15 29.30 1.97
CA VAL A 251 10.02 30.21 1.77
C VAL A 251 9.22 29.74 0.57
N ILE A 252 7.93 29.51 0.76
CA ILE A 252 7.02 28.99 -0.26
C ILE A 252 5.80 29.91 -0.33
N ASP A 253 5.46 30.36 -1.53
CA ASP A 253 4.16 31.00 -1.78
C ASP A 253 3.21 29.96 -2.40
N VAL A 254 2.00 29.85 -1.86
CA VAL A 254 0.94 28.96 -2.33
C VAL A 254 -0.23 29.80 -2.82
N ASN A 255 -0.76 29.49 -4.00
CA ASN A 255 -1.88 30.19 -4.59
C ASN A 255 -3.00 29.21 -4.95
N GLY A 256 -4.25 29.59 -4.67
CA GLY A 256 -5.46 28.82 -5.00
C GLY A 256 -5.82 27.73 -3.98
N LEU A 257 -5.15 27.67 -2.83
CA LEU A 257 -5.52 26.81 -1.72
C LEU A 257 -6.79 27.36 -1.06
N ALA A 258 -7.90 26.64 -1.16
CA ALA A 258 -9.14 27.08 -0.51
C ALA A 258 -9.01 26.98 1.03
N ASP A 259 -9.40 28.06 1.72
CA ASP A 259 -9.30 28.24 3.18
C ASP A 259 -10.38 27.48 3.99
N ASP A 260 -11.32 26.81 3.32
CA ASP A 260 -12.53 26.25 3.94
C ASP A 260 -12.52 24.72 4.09
N SER A 261 -11.38 24.08 3.82
CA SER A 261 -11.29 22.62 3.69
C SER A 261 -10.34 22.01 4.73
N PRO A 262 -10.75 20.91 5.38
CA PRO A 262 -9.84 20.09 6.18
C PRO A 262 -8.75 19.38 5.36
N ASP A 263 -8.95 19.26 4.04
CA ASP A 263 -7.93 18.76 3.12
C ASP A 263 -7.02 19.91 2.67
N GLY A 264 -5.78 19.90 3.15
CA GLY A 264 -4.79 20.94 2.92
C GLY A 264 -3.67 20.53 1.97
N LEU A 265 -2.67 21.42 1.86
CA LEU A 265 -1.38 21.12 1.26
C LEU A 265 -0.37 20.91 2.39
N VAL A 266 0.32 19.78 2.38
CA VAL A 266 1.45 19.54 3.28
C VAL A 266 2.75 19.53 2.50
N VAL A 267 3.64 20.45 2.86
CA VAL A 267 5.00 20.47 2.36
C VAL A 267 5.83 19.51 3.21
N MET A 268 6.54 18.60 2.59
CA MET A 268 7.37 17.62 3.28
C MET A 268 8.85 17.81 2.94
N VAL A 269 9.73 17.66 3.93
CA VAL A 269 11.18 17.48 3.72
C VAL A 269 11.53 16.01 4.00
N GLY A 270 11.82 15.26 2.94
CA GLY A 270 11.96 13.81 2.93
C GLY A 270 10.71 13.09 2.43
N ASN A 271 10.83 11.81 2.09
CA ASN A 271 9.73 10.98 1.61
C ASN A 271 9.08 10.18 2.75
N LYS A 272 7.76 9.91 2.64
CA LYS A 272 7.11 8.87 3.46
C LYS A 272 7.83 7.54 3.22
N ASN A 273 8.01 6.74 4.28
CA ASN A 273 8.77 5.49 4.20
C ASN A 273 8.31 4.44 5.21
N GLY A 274 8.67 3.18 4.93
CA GLY A 274 8.40 2.02 5.78
C GLY A 274 9.66 1.23 6.14
N PHE A 275 10.81 1.89 6.31
CA PHE A 275 12.11 1.24 6.59
C PHE A 275 12.04 0.30 7.81
N TYR A 276 12.80 -0.81 7.79
CA TYR A 276 12.72 -1.88 8.81
C TYR A 276 12.86 -1.41 10.26
N ARG A 277 13.83 -0.53 10.52
CA ARG A 277 14.04 0.11 11.83
C ARG A 277 13.73 1.60 11.77
N ARG A 278 12.62 1.94 11.12
CA ARG A 278 12.06 3.30 11.10
C ARG A 278 12.21 3.95 12.49
N GLN A 279 13.00 5.01 12.52
CA GLN A 279 13.14 5.90 13.67
C GLN A 279 12.30 7.14 13.39
N PRO A 280 11.74 7.81 14.42
CA PRO A 280 11.05 9.10 14.24
C PRO A 280 11.92 10.16 13.55
N ALA A 281 13.26 10.07 13.64
CA ALA A 281 14.16 10.96 12.92
C ALA A 281 14.25 10.68 11.40
N GLY A 282 13.83 9.49 10.96
CA GLY A 282 13.78 9.07 9.55
C GLY A 282 12.48 9.47 8.86
N ASP A 283 11.51 10.00 9.59
CA ASP A 283 10.22 10.49 9.13
C ASP A 283 10.31 11.89 8.53
N PRO A 284 9.69 12.19 7.37
CA PRO A 284 9.73 13.54 6.82
C PRO A 284 9.25 14.59 7.81
N GLN A 285 9.92 15.73 7.77
CA GLN A 285 9.36 16.92 8.38
C GLN A 285 8.15 17.33 7.55
N ALA A 286 7.02 17.52 8.20
CA ALA A 286 5.81 17.96 7.55
C ALA A 286 5.42 19.36 8.02
N ILE A 287 5.08 20.21 7.05
CA ILE A 287 4.71 21.60 7.25
C ILE A 287 3.37 21.79 6.56
N LEU A 288 2.33 22.02 7.36
CA LEU A 288 1.06 22.42 6.80
C LEU A 288 1.19 23.80 6.16
N ALA A 289 0.85 23.90 4.87
CA ALA A 289 0.82 25.16 4.16
C ALA A 289 -0.57 25.81 4.23
N THR A 290 -0.57 27.13 4.31
CA THR A 290 -1.74 27.98 4.10
C THR A 290 -1.69 28.66 2.73
N GLU A 291 -2.79 29.25 2.28
CA GLU A 291 -2.75 30.19 1.17
C GLU A 291 -1.76 31.33 1.46
N GLY A 292 -1.07 31.79 0.42
CA GLY A 292 -0.05 32.83 0.51
C GLY A 292 1.30 32.30 1.00
N ARG A 293 2.01 33.13 1.77
CA ARG A 293 3.41 32.90 2.14
C ARG A 293 3.55 31.99 3.36
N ASN A 294 4.37 30.96 3.20
CA ASN A 294 4.74 29.98 4.20
C ASN A 294 6.26 29.99 4.39
N THR A 295 6.73 30.05 5.63
CA THR A 295 8.16 30.05 5.96
C THR A 295 8.44 29.01 7.04
N PHE A 296 9.47 28.19 6.83
CA PHE A 296 9.94 27.25 7.83
C PHE A 296 11.45 27.04 7.76
N VAL A 297 12.00 26.37 8.77
CA VAL A 297 13.39 25.92 8.78
C VAL A 297 13.40 24.40 8.71
N ALA A 298 14.22 23.84 7.82
CA ALA A 298 14.33 22.41 7.65
C ALA A 298 14.93 21.76 8.90
N SER A 299 14.23 20.80 9.50
CA SER A 299 14.72 20.05 10.67
C SER A 299 15.61 18.85 10.29
N ARG A 300 15.64 18.53 8.99
CA ARG A 300 16.40 17.42 8.41
C ARG A 300 16.80 17.68 6.96
N ASP A 301 17.71 16.84 6.47
CA ASP A 301 18.05 16.75 5.06
C ASP A 301 16.96 15.97 4.29
N GLY A 302 16.68 16.36 3.05
CA GLY A 302 15.79 15.62 2.16
C GLY A 302 15.33 16.41 0.93
N LEU A 303 14.67 15.70 0.01
CA LEU A 303 13.93 16.35 -1.08
C LEU A 303 12.63 16.97 -0.53
N LEU A 304 12.21 18.09 -1.12
CA LEU A 304 10.89 18.65 -0.90
C LEU A 304 9.84 17.83 -1.66
N TYR A 305 8.68 17.61 -1.02
CA TYR A 305 7.51 17.00 -1.64
C TYR A 305 6.26 17.79 -1.26
N PHE A 306 5.21 17.67 -2.06
CA PHE A 306 3.92 18.33 -1.85
C PHE A 306 2.82 17.29 -1.78
N GLU A 307 2.30 17.05 -0.58
CA GLU A 307 1.13 16.22 -0.39
C GLU A 307 -0.11 17.08 -0.50
N TYR A 308 -0.82 16.93 -1.62
CA TYR A 308 -2.04 17.65 -1.90
C TYR A 308 -3.15 16.65 -2.22
N ILE A 309 -4.16 16.59 -1.36
CA ILE A 309 -5.16 15.51 -1.36
C ILE A 309 -6.59 16.06 -1.42
N ASP A 310 -7.51 15.23 -1.90
CA ASP A 310 -8.97 15.42 -1.80
C ASP A 310 -9.59 14.11 -1.34
N SER A 311 -10.05 14.10 -0.09
CA SER A 311 -10.68 12.94 0.55
C SER A 311 -12.07 12.61 -0.01
N GLY A 312 -12.67 13.53 -0.77
CA GLY A 312 -14.06 13.43 -1.21
C GLY A 312 -15.08 13.89 -0.17
N PHE A 313 -14.68 14.24 1.06
CA PHE A 313 -15.58 14.80 2.08
C PHE A 313 -15.74 16.33 2.00
N ASN A 314 -14.95 17.00 1.18
CA ASN A 314 -15.08 18.43 0.94
C ASN A 314 -16.43 18.79 0.31
N ALA A 315 -16.95 19.97 0.65
CA ALA A 315 -18.21 20.47 0.07
C ALA A 315 -18.15 20.54 -1.46
N ARG A 316 -16.97 20.78 -2.02
CA ARG A 316 -16.67 20.77 -3.46
C ARG A 316 -15.35 20.02 -3.70
N PRO A 317 -15.17 19.36 -4.86
CA PRO A 317 -13.89 18.80 -5.24
C PRO A 317 -12.79 19.87 -5.21
N ARG A 318 -11.58 19.49 -4.79
CA ARG A 318 -10.42 20.40 -4.77
C ARG A 318 -10.01 20.77 -6.20
N THR A 319 -9.70 22.05 -6.41
CA THR A 319 -9.13 22.57 -7.67
C THR A 319 -7.62 22.47 -7.66
N SER A 320 -6.95 22.55 -8.82
CA SER A 320 -5.50 22.66 -8.82
C SER A 320 -5.02 23.94 -8.13
N ILE A 321 -3.82 23.89 -7.56
CA ILE A 321 -3.13 25.00 -6.90
C ILE A 321 -1.76 25.25 -7.54
N ASP A 322 -1.20 26.43 -7.32
CA ASP A 322 0.18 26.75 -7.70
C ASP A 322 1.06 26.91 -6.46
N VAL A 323 2.28 26.36 -6.53
CA VAL A 323 3.28 26.43 -5.46
C VAL A 323 4.58 27.00 -6.02
N PHE A 324 5.13 28.02 -5.36
CA PHE A 324 6.37 28.68 -5.74
C PHE A 324 7.38 28.62 -4.59
N VAL A 325 8.51 27.93 -4.78
CA VAL A 325 9.60 27.91 -3.78
C VAL A 325 10.49 29.14 -4.01
N ARG A 326 10.29 30.18 -3.21
CA ARG A 326 10.97 31.48 -3.32
C ARG A 326 12.40 31.43 -2.80
N GLU A 327 12.60 30.78 -1.65
CA GLU A 327 13.90 30.66 -0.98
C GLU A 327 14.11 29.24 -0.46
N GLY A 328 15.37 28.85 -0.30
CA GLY A 328 15.77 27.49 0.03
C GLY A 328 15.65 26.51 -1.13
N GLY A 329 16.24 25.32 -0.96
CA GLY A 329 16.18 24.22 -1.90
C GLY A 329 17.13 24.37 -3.09
N ARG A 330 18.00 23.40 -3.31
CA ARG A 330 18.84 23.30 -4.51
C ARG A 330 18.24 22.29 -5.50
N PRO A 331 18.13 22.61 -6.80
CA PRO A 331 17.70 21.63 -7.79
C PRO A 331 18.64 20.42 -7.83
N VAL A 332 18.06 19.24 -7.99
CA VAL A 332 18.78 17.99 -8.28
C VAL A 332 18.52 17.56 -9.74
N PRO A 333 19.26 16.59 -10.30
CA PRO A 333 18.85 15.94 -11.53
C PRO A 333 17.46 15.34 -11.35
N PHE A 334 16.48 15.93 -12.05
CA PHE A 334 15.07 15.60 -11.92
C PHE A 334 14.47 15.27 -13.29
N TYR A 335 14.17 14.00 -13.53
CA TYR A 335 13.55 13.55 -14.77
C TYR A 335 12.04 13.40 -14.58
N VAL A 336 11.25 14.01 -15.47
CA VAL A 336 9.79 13.84 -15.52
C VAL A 336 9.42 13.25 -16.87
N GLU A 337 8.79 12.08 -16.86
CA GLU A 337 8.30 11.40 -18.05
C GLU A 337 7.37 12.30 -18.88
N GLY A 338 7.55 12.30 -20.20
CA GLY A 338 6.79 13.14 -21.13
C GLY A 338 7.24 14.62 -21.19
N THR A 339 8.03 15.09 -20.22
CA THR A 339 8.49 16.49 -20.15
C THR A 339 9.99 16.62 -20.38
N THR A 340 10.79 15.83 -19.66
CA THR A 340 12.25 15.93 -19.71
C THR A 340 12.79 15.16 -20.91
N THR A 341 13.47 15.86 -21.82
CA THR A 341 14.18 15.20 -22.94
C THR A 341 15.51 14.61 -22.49
N LEU A 342 16.01 13.58 -23.19
CA LEU A 342 17.31 12.97 -22.87
C LEU A 342 18.50 13.96 -22.90
N PRO A 343 18.60 14.91 -23.86
CA PRO A 343 19.62 15.96 -23.79
C PRO A 343 19.49 16.85 -22.55
N ALA A 344 18.27 17.25 -22.18
CA ALA A 344 18.03 18.04 -20.97
C ALA A 344 18.40 17.24 -19.71
N TRP A 345 18.07 15.95 -19.66
CA TRP A 345 18.47 15.04 -18.59
C TRP A 345 19.99 15.00 -18.40
N ARG A 346 20.74 14.79 -19.48
CA ARG A 346 22.21 14.79 -19.45
C ARG A 346 22.78 16.14 -19.02
N ALA A 347 22.19 17.24 -19.48
CA ALA A 347 22.59 18.58 -19.05
C ALA A 347 22.34 18.80 -17.56
N MET A 348 21.23 18.31 -16.99
CA MET A 348 20.96 18.38 -15.55
C MET A 348 21.94 17.54 -14.74
N LEU A 349 22.28 16.32 -15.19
CA LEU A 349 23.29 15.49 -14.55
C LEU A 349 24.66 16.17 -14.47
N GLN A 350 25.02 16.98 -15.47
CA GLN A 350 26.25 17.78 -15.46
C GLN A 350 26.13 19.04 -14.60
N ARG A 351 25.01 19.76 -14.73
CA ARG A 351 24.76 21.02 -14.02
C ARG A 351 24.67 20.83 -12.51
N TYR A 352 24.08 19.73 -12.06
CA TYR A 352 23.88 19.38 -10.66
C TYR A 352 24.74 18.18 -10.27
N ALA A 353 26.03 18.22 -10.63
CA ALA A 353 26.97 17.12 -10.41
C ALA A 353 27.23 16.83 -8.92
N ASP A 354 27.06 17.83 -8.05
CA ASP A 354 27.23 17.76 -6.60
C ASP A 354 25.93 17.42 -5.85
N ALA A 355 24.81 17.23 -6.56
CA ALA A 355 23.55 16.85 -5.93
C ALA A 355 23.67 15.48 -5.24
N PRO A 356 23.18 15.33 -3.99
CA PRO A 356 23.28 14.07 -3.26
C PRO A 356 22.35 12.99 -3.83
N LEU A 357 21.26 13.40 -4.48
CA LEU A 357 20.19 12.54 -4.95
C LEU A 357 19.89 12.79 -6.43
N VAL A 358 19.28 11.78 -7.04
CA VAL A 358 18.68 11.79 -8.38
C VAL A 358 17.24 11.33 -8.22
N GLU A 359 16.31 12.05 -8.86
CA GLU A 359 14.89 11.71 -8.85
C GLU A 359 14.35 11.54 -10.27
N MET A 360 13.66 10.42 -10.54
CA MET A 360 13.04 10.10 -11.83
C MET A 360 11.58 9.75 -11.61
N VAL A 361 10.68 10.42 -12.32
CA VAL A 361 9.24 10.39 -12.06
C VAL A 361 8.51 9.96 -13.34
N GLY A 362 7.77 8.87 -13.24
CA GLY A 362 6.81 8.41 -14.24
C GLY A 362 5.37 8.69 -13.81
N LYS A 363 4.42 8.21 -14.61
CA LYS A 363 2.99 8.32 -14.30
C LYS A 363 2.65 7.67 -12.95
N ARG A 364 2.99 6.40 -12.77
CA ARG A 364 2.63 5.57 -11.59
C ARG A 364 3.84 5.08 -10.80
N THR A 365 5.02 5.60 -11.10
CA THR A 365 6.28 5.18 -10.48
C THR A 365 7.17 6.38 -10.22
N MET A 366 8.01 6.25 -9.20
CA MET A 366 9.02 7.25 -8.86
C MET A 366 10.27 6.56 -8.34
N PHE A 367 11.44 7.12 -8.62
CA PHE A 367 12.73 6.62 -8.13
C PHE A 367 13.47 7.75 -7.44
N THR A 368 13.87 7.54 -6.19
CA THR A 368 14.78 8.42 -5.45
C THR A 368 15.98 7.63 -4.98
N VAL A 369 17.14 7.92 -5.57
CA VAL A 369 18.40 7.23 -5.27
C VAL A 369 19.53 8.24 -5.10
N SER A 370 20.60 7.85 -4.42
CA SER A 370 21.81 8.67 -4.38
C SER A 370 22.43 8.81 -5.76
N ARG A 371 23.08 9.96 -5.99
CA ARG A 371 23.80 10.20 -7.25
C ARG A 371 24.87 9.13 -7.51
N ALA A 372 25.60 8.73 -6.46
CA ALA A 372 26.60 7.68 -6.53
C ALA A 372 26.02 6.32 -6.97
N MET A 373 24.84 5.95 -6.43
CA MET A 373 24.16 4.72 -6.80
C MET A 373 23.70 4.73 -8.27
N TYR A 374 23.13 5.85 -8.74
CA TYR A 374 22.73 6.01 -10.14
C TYR A 374 23.91 5.90 -11.11
N ASP A 375 25.03 6.56 -10.80
CA ASP A 375 26.23 6.52 -11.65
C ASP A 375 26.85 5.12 -11.65
N GLN A 376 26.94 4.44 -10.50
CA GLN A 376 27.45 3.06 -10.40
C GLN A 376 26.57 2.04 -11.14
N ALA A 377 25.27 2.30 -11.24
CA ALA A 377 24.35 1.49 -12.02
C ALA A 377 24.54 1.63 -13.54
N GLY A 378 25.41 2.53 -14.01
CA GLY A 378 25.62 2.78 -15.43
C GLY A 378 24.69 3.85 -16.01
N ALA A 379 24.12 4.72 -15.15
CA ALA A 379 23.31 5.86 -15.54
C ALA A 379 22.18 5.50 -16.52
N ALA A 380 21.22 4.70 -16.02
CA ALA A 380 20.06 4.22 -16.77
C ALA A 380 19.41 5.33 -17.59
N ASP A 381 18.95 5.02 -18.81
CA ASP A 381 18.00 5.88 -19.50
C ASP A 381 16.68 5.89 -18.71
N PRO A 382 16.29 7.02 -18.11
CA PRO A 382 15.10 7.09 -17.27
C PRO A 382 13.83 6.75 -18.04
N ALA A 383 13.74 7.06 -19.34
CA ALA A 383 12.57 6.73 -20.16
C ALA A 383 12.43 5.21 -20.33
N ALA A 384 13.54 4.53 -20.59
CA ALA A 384 13.56 3.08 -20.76
C ALA A 384 13.22 2.35 -19.45
N LEU A 385 13.73 2.85 -18.32
CA LEU A 385 13.43 2.32 -17.00
C LEU A 385 11.96 2.49 -16.64
N LEU A 386 11.45 3.73 -16.66
CA LEU A 386 10.07 4.03 -16.27
C LEU A 386 9.08 3.30 -17.19
N GLY A 387 9.34 3.31 -18.51
CA GLY A 387 8.51 2.58 -19.46
C GLY A 387 8.55 1.06 -19.28
N TYR A 388 9.65 0.49 -18.79
CA TYR A 388 9.70 -0.94 -18.45
C TYR A 388 8.86 -1.25 -17.21
N VAL A 389 9.02 -0.48 -16.13
CA VAL A 389 8.27 -0.69 -14.88
C VAL A 389 6.77 -0.48 -15.12
N GLU A 390 6.39 0.52 -15.92
CA GLU A 390 5.00 0.77 -16.31
C GLU A 390 4.38 -0.43 -17.05
N ARG A 391 5.13 -1.12 -17.91
CA ARG A 391 4.65 -2.36 -18.55
C ARG A 391 4.41 -3.48 -17.55
N VAL A 392 5.31 -3.67 -16.59
CA VAL A 392 5.13 -4.67 -15.52
C VAL A 392 3.91 -4.34 -14.67
N MET A 393 3.73 -3.06 -14.30
CA MET A 393 2.52 -2.60 -13.62
C MET A 393 1.26 -2.91 -14.44
N GLY A 394 1.29 -2.70 -15.76
CA GLY A 394 0.21 -3.09 -16.66
C GLY A 394 -0.15 -4.57 -16.57
N PHE A 395 0.83 -5.48 -16.52
CA PHE A 395 0.55 -6.90 -16.33
C PHE A 395 -0.05 -7.20 -14.95
N HIS A 396 0.39 -6.51 -13.91
CA HIS A 396 -0.20 -6.65 -12.58
C HIS A 396 -1.63 -6.08 -12.54
N ASP A 397 -1.90 -4.97 -13.24
CA ASP A 397 -3.25 -4.42 -13.42
C ASP A 397 -4.17 -5.45 -14.08
N GLU A 398 -3.72 -6.11 -15.15
CA GLU A 398 -4.46 -7.18 -15.82
C GLU A 398 -4.82 -8.33 -14.86
N LEU A 399 -3.84 -8.84 -14.11
CA LEU A 399 -4.05 -9.94 -13.16
C LEU A 399 -5.00 -9.53 -12.01
N SER A 400 -4.89 -8.29 -11.54
CA SER A 400 -5.77 -7.73 -10.51
C SER A 400 -7.11 -7.25 -11.07
N GLY A 401 -7.36 -7.34 -12.38
CA GLY A 401 -8.58 -6.86 -13.01
C GLY A 401 -8.80 -5.35 -12.89
N LEU A 402 -7.72 -4.57 -12.85
CA LEU A 402 -7.74 -3.10 -12.84
C LEU A 402 -7.84 -2.58 -14.29
N ASP A 403 -8.98 -2.80 -14.93
CA ASP A 403 -9.22 -2.53 -16.36
C ASP A 403 -9.99 -1.22 -16.64
N GLY A 404 -10.33 -0.45 -15.60
CA GLY A 404 -11.11 0.79 -15.72
C GLY A 404 -12.60 0.59 -16.03
N SER A 405 -13.11 -0.65 -15.93
CA SER A 405 -14.54 -0.94 -16.13
C SER A 405 -15.47 -0.29 -15.10
N SER A 406 -14.93 0.11 -13.96
CA SER A 406 -15.61 0.89 -12.92
C SER A 406 -14.59 1.74 -12.15
N ALA A 407 -15.04 2.69 -11.32
CA ALA A 407 -14.15 3.43 -10.43
C ALA A 407 -13.42 2.51 -9.43
N LEU A 408 -14.03 1.39 -9.02
CA LEU A 408 -13.39 0.39 -8.15
C LEU A 408 -12.33 -0.43 -8.88
N ASP A 409 -12.41 -0.52 -10.20
CA ASP A 409 -11.53 -1.33 -11.05
C ASP A 409 -10.59 -0.47 -11.90
N ALA A 410 -10.45 0.82 -11.61
CA ALA A 410 -9.45 1.64 -12.26
C ALA A 410 -8.04 1.32 -11.74
N PRO A 411 -7.00 1.33 -12.59
CA PRO A 411 -5.61 1.35 -12.13
C PRO A 411 -5.38 2.45 -11.10
N SER A 412 -4.46 2.22 -10.17
CA SER A 412 -4.15 3.22 -9.17
C SER A 412 -3.63 4.51 -9.82
N PRO A 413 -4.13 5.69 -9.44
CA PRO A 413 -3.55 6.97 -9.85
C PRO A 413 -2.32 7.35 -8.99
N LEU A 414 -2.04 6.59 -7.93
CA LEU A 414 -0.92 6.84 -7.02
C LEU A 414 0.38 6.22 -7.55
N ARG A 415 1.51 6.60 -6.94
CA ARG A 415 2.82 6.06 -7.34
C ARG A 415 3.33 4.98 -6.40
N VAL A 416 4.00 3.99 -6.97
CA VAL A 416 4.97 3.15 -6.23
C VAL A 416 6.33 3.86 -6.24
N HIS A 417 6.89 4.14 -5.06
CA HIS A 417 8.15 4.87 -4.93
C HIS A 417 9.31 3.89 -4.67
N PHE A 418 10.27 3.78 -5.58
CA PHE A 418 11.51 3.06 -5.38
C PHE A 418 12.52 3.98 -4.68
N VAL A 419 12.93 3.62 -3.47
CA VAL A 419 13.76 4.49 -2.61
C VAL A 419 15.02 3.77 -2.17
N GLN A 420 16.18 4.42 -2.32
CA GLN A 420 17.41 3.93 -1.69
C GLN A 420 17.25 3.90 -0.17
N ASP A 421 17.41 2.72 0.41
CA ASP A 421 17.47 2.58 1.86
C ASP A 421 18.84 3.00 2.36
N ALA A 422 18.89 4.23 2.86
CA ALA A 422 20.06 4.84 3.47
C ALA A 422 19.96 4.90 5.01
N ILE A 423 18.88 4.37 5.60
CA ILE A 423 18.63 4.44 7.04
C ILE A 423 18.95 3.12 7.72
N SER A 424 18.53 2.00 7.12
CA SER A 424 18.83 0.69 7.67
C SER A 424 20.30 0.33 7.53
N THR A 425 20.84 -0.34 8.55
CA THR A 425 22.24 -0.74 8.59
C THR A 425 22.52 -1.87 7.62
N ARG A 426 23.78 -2.03 7.21
CA ARG A 426 24.19 -3.15 6.36
C ARG A 426 23.88 -4.52 6.99
N ALA A 427 23.95 -4.66 8.31
CA ALA A 427 23.62 -5.91 9.00
C ALA A 427 22.12 -6.22 8.92
N GLU A 428 21.26 -5.20 8.98
CA GLU A 428 19.81 -5.34 8.85
C GLU A 428 19.39 -5.71 7.42
N LEU A 429 20.12 -5.19 6.43
CA LEU A 429 19.86 -5.44 5.01
C LEU A 429 20.79 -6.51 4.41
N GLN A 430 21.57 -7.24 5.21
CA GLN A 430 22.64 -8.12 4.71
C GLN A 430 22.11 -9.23 3.81
N ASP A 431 20.87 -9.63 4.07
CA ASP A 431 20.15 -10.67 3.37
C ASP A 431 19.14 -10.00 2.39
N ALA A 432 18.88 -8.70 2.43
CA ALA A 432 17.80 -8.08 1.65
C ALA A 432 18.26 -7.82 0.21
N TYR A 433 17.54 -8.39 -0.76
CA TYR A 433 17.77 -8.07 -2.17
C TYR A 433 17.00 -6.81 -2.58
N LEU A 434 15.68 -6.86 -2.44
CA LEU A 434 14.72 -5.76 -2.50
C LEU A 434 13.69 -6.04 -1.39
N TYR A 435 12.83 -5.07 -1.09
CA TYR A 435 11.67 -5.32 -0.23
C TYR A 435 10.56 -4.31 -0.50
N ALA A 436 9.30 -4.72 -0.36
CA ALA A 436 8.13 -3.87 -0.44
C ALA A 436 7.55 -3.57 0.95
N THR A 437 7.08 -2.34 1.13
CA THR A 437 6.40 -1.87 2.34
C THR A 437 5.47 -0.72 1.96
N TYR A 438 4.79 -0.14 2.94
CA TYR A 438 4.01 1.07 2.70
C TYR A 438 4.84 2.16 2.02
N TYR A 439 4.21 2.80 1.04
CA TYR A 439 4.70 3.88 0.20
C TYR A 439 5.79 3.50 -0.80
N MET A 440 6.62 2.49 -0.49
CA MET A 440 7.87 2.29 -1.20
C MET A 440 8.30 0.83 -1.42
N ILE A 441 9.10 0.65 -2.47
CA ILE A 441 10.00 -0.48 -2.64
C ILE A 441 11.41 -0.01 -2.24
N GLY A 442 11.97 -0.63 -1.22
CA GLY A 442 13.28 -0.32 -0.68
C GLY A 442 14.40 -0.92 -1.53
N LEU A 443 15.43 -0.12 -1.78
CA LEU A 443 16.62 -0.46 -2.56
C LEU A 443 17.85 -0.50 -1.63
N PRO A 444 18.28 -1.69 -1.15
CA PRO A 444 19.47 -1.82 -0.32
C PRO A 444 20.73 -1.37 -1.07
N MET A 445 21.71 -0.83 -0.32
CA MET A 445 22.84 -0.05 -0.84
C MET A 445 23.66 -0.69 -1.99
N ASN A 446 23.64 -2.02 -2.16
CA ASN A 446 24.44 -2.73 -3.19
C ASN A 446 23.66 -3.63 -4.16
N SER A 447 22.40 -4.00 -3.87
CA SER A 447 21.66 -5.05 -4.59
C SER A 447 20.74 -4.51 -5.69
N ALA A 448 20.06 -3.40 -5.45
CA ALA A 448 18.95 -2.92 -6.27
C ALA A 448 19.36 -2.15 -7.54
N ALA A 449 20.40 -1.33 -7.42
CA ALA A 449 20.89 -0.50 -8.51
C ALA A 449 21.55 -1.30 -9.64
N GLN A 450 22.06 -2.49 -9.34
CA GLN A 450 22.67 -3.34 -10.36
C GLN A 450 21.65 -4.11 -11.21
N THR A 451 20.39 -4.20 -10.78
CA THR A 451 19.37 -4.98 -11.51
C THR A 451 18.24 -4.13 -12.05
N VAL A 452 17.73 -3.17 -11.27
CA VAL A 452 16.63 -2.30 -11.70
C VAL A 452 17.14 -1.19 -12.62
N LEU A 453 18.29 -0.59 -12.29
CA LEU A 453 18.86 0.55 -13.01
C LEU A 453 19.85 0.14 -14.13
N LYS A 454 20.21 -1.14 -14.26
CA LYS A 454 20.96 -1.64 -15.44
C LYS A 454 19.98 -2.06 -16.54
N SER A 455 20.32 -1.75 -17.78
CA SER A 455 19.57 -2.09 -19.00
C SER A 455 18.93 -3.48 -18.90
N ALA A 456 17.61 -3.54 -19.10
CA ALA A 456 16.73 -4.71 -19.02
C ALA A 456 17.45 -6.05 -19.28
N LYS A 457 17.98 -6.65 -18.22
CA LYS A 457 18.39 -8.06 -18.27
C LYS A 457 17.15 -8.92 -18.07
N ALA A 458 17.17 -10.08 -18.70
CA ALA A 458 16.04 -11.01 -18.82
C ALA A 458 15.55 -11.63 -17.49
N ASP A 459 16.21 -11.32 -16.37
CA ASP A 459 16.08 -12.00 -15.09
C ASP A 459 15.76 -11.07 -13.91
N GLN A 460 14.60 -10.40 -13.96
CA GLN A 460 14.20 -9.42 -12.92
C GLN A 460 13.09 -9.92 -11.98
N TRP A 461 13.07 -11.22 -11.67
CA TRP A 461 12.05 -11.84 -10.80
C TRP A 461 11.82 -11.05 -9.50
N GLY A 462 12.90 -10.67 -8.80
CA GLY A 462 12.80 -9.90 -7.56
C GLY A 462 12.10 -8.55 -7.71
N VAL A 463 12.23 -7.88 -8.87
CA VAL A 463 11.52 -6.61 -9.12
C VAL A 463 10.03 -6.86 -9.30
N TRP A 464 9.66 -7.86 -10.10
CA TRP A 464 8.26 -8.25 -10.31
C TRP A 464 7.62 -8.75 -9.02
N HIS A 465 8.40 -9.43 -8.17
CA HIS A 465 7.99 -9.91 -6.86
C HIS A 465 7.67 -8.75 -5.91
N GLU A 466 8.58 -7.79 -5.70
CA GLU A 466 8.28 -6.64 -4.84
C GLU A 466 7.15 -5.76 -5.37
N MET A 467 7.07 -5.59 -6.70
CA MET A 467 5.92 -4.91 -7.30
C MET A 467 4.64 -5.70 -7.10
N GLY A 468 4.68 -7.04 -7.11
CA GLY A 468 3.53 -7.89 -6.83
C GLY A 468 3.03 -7.72 -5.39
N HIS A 469 3.92 -7.51 -4.42
CA HIS A 469 3.53 -7.19 -3.05
C HIS A 469 2.71 -5.90 -2.95
N MET A 470 2.99 -4.89 -3.78
CA MET A 470 2.18 -3.66 -3.85
C MET A 470 0.75 -3.87 -4.38
N TYR A 471 0.51 -5.00 -5.06
CA TYR A 471 -0.79 -5.38 -5.64
C TYR A 471 -1.52 -6.48 -4.86
N GLN A 472 -0.82 -7.24 -4.01
CA GLN A 472 -1.42 -8.33 -3.23
C GLN A 472 -2.62 -7.87 -2.42
N GLN A 473 -3.72 -8.61 -2.55
CA GLN A 473 -4.90 -8.42 -1.72
C GLN A 473 -4.79 -9.23 -0.43
N TRP A 474 -4.89 -8.55 0.70
CA TRP A 474 -4.81 -9.18 2.02
C TRP A 474 -5.97 -10.16 2.28
N ASP A 475 -7.13 -9.92 1.68
CA ASP A 475 -8.35 -10.71 1.95
C ASP A 475 -8.29 -12.19 1.53
N TRP A 476 -7.33 -12.56 0.69
CA TRP A 476 -7.05 -13.96 0.34
C TRP A 476 -5.55 -14.28 0.41
N THR A 477 -4.79 -13.49 1.15
CA THR A 477 -3.37 -13.71 1.44
C THR A 477 -3.21 -13.95 2.95
N TRP A 478 -3.62 -15.13 3.39
CA TRP A 478 -3.50 -15.54 4.80
C TRP A 478 -2.04 -15.88 5.20
N PRO A 479 -1.71 -15.98 6.49
CA PRO A 479 -0.38 -16.38 6.94
C PRO A 479 0.07 -17.69 6.28
N GLY A 480 1.32 -17.72 5.80
CA GLY A 480 1.89 -18.88 5.10
C GLY A 480 1.71 -18.87 3.57
N VAL A 481 0.88 -17.98 3.02
CA VAL A 481 0.76 -17.79 1.56
C VAL A 481 1.21 -16.41 1.06
N THR A 482 1.70 -15.49 1.90
CA THR A 482 2.21 -14.19 1.44
C THR A 482 3.30 -14.34 0.36
N GLU A 483 4.34 -15.12 0.63
CA GLU A 483 5.40 -15.38 -0.36
C GLU A 483 4.95 -16.29 -1.51
N THR A 484 3.72 -16.80 -1.45
CA THR A 484 3.12 -17.61 -2.51
C THR A 484 2.29 -16.75 -3.45
N THR A 485 1.31 -16.01 -2.95
CA THR A 485 0.35 -15.28 -3.80
C THR A 485 1.01 -14.12 -4.55
N VAL A 486 2.09 -13.55 -4.03
CA VAL A 486 2.91 -12.53 -4.72
C VAL A 486 3.50 -13.09 -6.00
N ASN A 487 3.91 -14.37 -6.00
CA ASN A 487 4.56 -14.98 -7.15
C ASN A 487 3.58 -15.34 -8.27
N ILE A 488 2.26 -15.19 -8.08
CA ILE A 488 1.28 -15.22 -9.18
C ILE A 488 1.53 -14.03 -10.12
N TYR A 489 1.80 -12.85 -9.55
CA TYR A 489 2.17 -11.66 -10.30
C TYR A 489 3.49 -11.86 -11.05
N SER A 490 4.50 -12.41 -10.38
CA SER A 490 5.80 -12.67 -10.98
C SER A 490 5.75 -13.69 -12.12
N LEU A 491 4.97 -14.77 -11.96
CA LEU A 491 4.72 -15.74 -13.05
C LEU A 491 3.99 -15.09 -14.23
N HIS A 492 3.00 -14.24 -13.95
CA HIS A 492 2.26 -13.55 -15.00
C HIS A 492 3.16 -12.55 -15.76
N ALA A 493 3.97 -11.77 -15.05
CA ALA A 493 4.96 -10.88 -15.66
C ALA A 493 5.98 -11.66 -16.50
N LEU A 494 6.49 -12.80 -16.00
CA LEU A 494 7.39 -13.69 -16.74
C LEU A 494 6.76 -14.14 -18.06
N GLU A 495 5.51 -14.60 -18.04
CA GLU A 495 4.78 -15.02 -19.23
C GLU A 495 4.58 -13.87 -20.23
N ARG A 496 4.10 -12.71 -19.76
CA ARG A 496 3.77 -11.58 -20.62
C ARG A 496 4.99 -10.87 -21.21
N LEU A 497 6.10 -10.85 -20.48
CA LEU A 497 7.37 -10.34 -21.00
C LEU A 497 8.02 -11.31 -22.00
N GLY A 498 7.66 -12.59 -21.98
CA GLY A 498 8.27 -13.62 -22.82
C GLY A 498 9.78 -13.71 -22.63
N THR A 499 10.29 -13.47 -21.42
CA THR A 499 11.73 -13.44 -21.19
C THR A 499 12.35 -14.84 -21.36
N PRO A 500 13.63 -14.94 -21.73
CA PRO A 500 14.32 -16.23 -21.85
C PRO A 500 14.59 -16.92 -20.50
N MET A 501 14.15 -16.35 -19.38
CA MET A 501 14.31 -16.95 -18.06
C MET A 501 13.42 -18.20 -17.92
N PRO A 502 13.94 -19.36 -17.47
CA PRO A 502 13.09 -20.49 -17.15
C PRO A 502 12.24 -20.20 -15.91
N SER A 503 10.98 -20.67 -15.90
CA SER A 503 10.11 -20.55 -14.73
C SER A 503 10.76 -21.16 -13.49
N PRO A 504 10.72 -20.48 -12.32
CA PRO A 504 11.19 -21.06 -11.06
C PRO A 504 10.51 -22.38 -10.71
N LEU A 505 9.29 -22.64 -11.22
CA LEU A 505 8.60 -23.92 -11.00
C LEU A 505 9.31 -25.12 -11.67
N LEU A 506 10.17 -24.87 -12.67
CA LEU A 506 10.97 -25.89 -13.35
C LEU A 506 12.33 -26.13 -12.69
N GLN A 507 12.67 -25.37 -11.64
CA GLN A 507 13.94 -25.53 -10.93
C GLN A 507 13.96 -26.85 -10.14
N VAL A 508 15.04 -27.62 -10.30
CA VAL A 508 15.32 -28.87 -9.58
C VAL A 508 15.90 -28.55 -8.20
N VAL A 509 15.21 -28.93 -7.14
CA VAL A 509 15.49 -28.45 -5.76
C VAL A 509 15.47 -29.57 -4.71
N ASP A 510 15.09 -30.79 -5.05
CA ASP A 510 15.10 -31.87 -4.06
C ASP A 510 16.53 -32.30 -3.69
N ALA A 511 16.71 -32.85 -2.49
CA ALA A 511 18.04 -33.23 -1.96
C ALA A 511 18.81 -34.23 -2.83
N ARG A 512 18.12 -34.90 -3.76
CA ARG A 512 18.71 -35.86 -4.70
C ARG A 512 19.03 -35.24 -6.07
N GLY A 513 18.66 -33.98 -6.31
CA GLY A 513 18.89 -33.27 -7.56
C GLY A 513 18.13 -33.85 -8.75
N LYS A 514 16.93 -34.41 -8.52
CA LYS A 514 16.14 -35.12 -9.53
C LYS A 514 14.76 -34.52 -9.77
N ARG A 515 14.17 -33.84 -8.80
CA ARG A 515 12.79 -33.34 -8.91
C ARG A 515 12.71 -31.83 -8.90
N ASN A 516 11.96 -31.30 -9.85
CA ASN A 516 11.55 -29.89 -9.86
C ASN A 516 10.30 -29.65 -9.01
N ARG A 517 9.92 -28.38 -8.81
CA ARG A 517 8.77 -28.00 -7.98
C ARG A 517 7.44 -28.52 -8.50
N LEU A 518 7.25 -28.68 -9.82
CA LEU A 518 6.07 -29.34 -10.40
C LEU A 518 6.00 -30.84 -10.03
N GLU A 519 7.13 -31.54 -10.05
CA GLU A 519 7.21 -32.95 -9.65
C GLU A 519 7.06 -33.14 -8.14
N LEU A 520 7.53 -32.19 -7.34
CA LEU A 520 7.29 -32.14 -5.90
C LEU A 520 5.82 -31.88 -5.59
N ALA A 521 5.14 -31.01 -6.33
CA ALA A 521 3.69 -30.82 -6.25
C ALA A 521 2.93 -32.12 -6.57
N ALA A 522 3.29 -32.83 -7.64
CA ALA A 522 2.70 -34.13 -7.95
C ALA A 522 2.94 -35.15 -6.83
N SER A 523 4.13 -35.15 -6.22
CA SER A 523 4.46 -36.00 -5.08
C SER A 523 3.60 -35.65 -3.86
N TYR A 524 3.38 -34.37 -3.59
CA TYR A 524 2.50 -33.88 -2.51
C TYR A 524 1.05 -34.35 -2.70
N LEU A 525 0.51 -34.20 -3.91
CA LEU A 525 -0.87 -34.61 -4.25
C LEU A 525 -1.08 -36.13 -4.16
N ALA A 526 -0.01 -36.93 -4.32
CA ALA A 526 -0.06 -38.38 -4.19
C ALA A 526 -0.06 -38.87 -2.73
N GLN A 527 0.18 -37.99 -1.75
CA GLN A 527 0.19 -38.36 -0.32
C GLN A 527 -1.23 -38.72 0.16
N PRO A 528 -1.38 -39.73 1.03
CA PRO A 528 -2.68 -40.14 1.58
C PRO A 528 -3.27 -39.12 2.56
N SER A 529 -2.40 -38.34 3.21
CA SER A 529 -2.77 -37.22 4.08
C SER A 529 -1.91 -36.01 3.71
N ARG A 530 -2.53 -34.84 3.73
CA ARG A 530 -1.92 -33.57 3.32
C ARG A 530 -2.64 -32.41 3.99
N ASN A 531 -1.89 -31.38 4.35
CA ASN A 531 -2.39 -30.13 4.90
C ASN A 531 -1.73 -28.97 4.16
N PHE A 532 -2.52 -28.18 3.44
CA PHE A 532 -1.99 -27.06 2.66
C PHE A 532 -1.40 -25.97 3.57
N LEU A 533 -1.92 -25.86 4.80
CA LEU A 533 -1.59 -24.80 5.75
C LEU A 533 -0.34 -25.12 6.59
N ASP A 534 0.21 -26.33 6.47
CA ASP A 534 1.37 -26.77 7.24
C ASP A 534 2.55 -27.07 6.33
N ASP A 535 3.64 -26.29 6.47
CA ASP A 535 4.88 -26.47 5.72
C ASP A 535 5.47 -27.87 5.88
N ALA A 536 5.29 -28.50 7.06
CA ALA A 536 5.77 -29.85 7.33
C ALA A 536 5.04 -30.93 6.52
N SER A 537 3.86 -30.61 5.96
CA SER A 537 3.11 -31.52 5.10
C SER A 537 3.71 -31.66 3.69
N PHE A 538 4.62 -30.77 3.29
CA PHE A 538 5.19 -30.78 1.95
C PHE A 538 6.43 -31.70 1.86
N PRO A 539 6.68 -32.36 0.71
CA PRO A 539 7.81 -33.28 0.55
C PRO A 539 9.18 -32.66 0.85
N VAL A 540 9.29 -31.35 0.66
CA VAL A 540 10.45 -30.53 1.02
C VAL A 540 9.91 -29.26 1.69
N PRO A 541 9.86 -29.19 3.03
CA PRO A 541 9.24 -28.06 3.74
C PRO A 541 9.81 -26.69 3.36
N SER A 542 11.10 -26.58 3.07
CA SER A 542 11.74 -25.34 2.60
C SER A 542 11.25 -24.87 1.22
N GLU A 543 10.57 -25.73 0.47
CA GLU A 543 10.00 -25.43 -0.86
C GLU A 543 8.47 -25.29 -0.80
N ALA A 544 7.86 -25.28 0.39
CA ALA A 544 6.41 -25.27 0.57
C ALA A 544 5.73 -24.13 -0.21
N LEU A 545 6.25 -22.90 -0.15
CA LEU A 545 5.70 -21.76 -0.89
C LEU A 545 5.65 -21.99 -2.40
N TRP A 546 6.70 -22.58 -2.98
CA TRP A 546 6.79 -22.83 -4.42
C TRP A 546 5.87 -23.97 -4.83
N ILE A 547 5.71 -24.97 -3.97
CA ILE A 547 4.78 -26.07 -4.20
C ILE A 547 3.33 -25.57 -4.08
N ARG A 548 3.02 -24.70 -3.11
CA ARG A 548 1.73 -24.01 -3.02
C ARG A 548 1.44 -23.17 -4.25
N LEU A 549 2.45 -22.48 -4.81
CA LEU A 549 2.31 -21.67 -6.02
C LEU A 549 1.81 -22.51 -7.21
N VAL A 550 2.14 -23.80 -7.28
CA VAL A 550 1.63 -24.70 -8.34
C VAL A 550 0.11 -24.80 -8.31
N MET A 551 -0.54 -24.82 -7.14
CA MET A 551 -2.01 -24.80 -7.05
C MET A 551 -2.60 -23.54 -7.70
N TYR A 552 -2.02 -22.38 -7.39
CA TYR A 552 -2.47 -21.10 -7.94
C TYR A 552 -2.22 -21.04 -9.46
N GLU A 553 -1.07 -21.51 -9.92
CA GLU A 553 -0.76 -21.56 -11.35
C GLU A 553 -1.67 -22.53 -12.11
N GLN A 554 -2.05 -23.66 -11.50
CA GLN A 554 -3.05 -24.57 -12.06
C GLN A 554 -4.41 -23.90 -12.25
N LEU A 555 -4.88 -23.14 -11.25
CA LEU A 555 -6.11 -22.34 -11.38
C LEU A 555 -5.99 -21.34 -12.54
N ARG A 556 -4.87 -20.60 -12.62
CA ARG A 556 -4.63 -19.62 -13.70
C ARG A 556 -4.70 -20.25 -15.08
N ARG A 557 -3.96 -21.33 -15.29
CA ARG A 557 -3.84 -21.99 -16.60
C ARG A 557 -5.11 -22.70 -17.00
N ALA A 558 -5.80 -23.34 -16.06
CA ALA A 558 -6.97 -24.13 -16.35
C ALA A 558 -8.24 -23.29 -16.55
N LEU A 559 -8.37 -22.19 -15.81
CA LEU A 559 -9.54 -21.30 -15.83
C LEU A 559 -9.34 -20.06 -16.70
N GLY A 560 -8.12 -19.88 -17.23
CA GLY A 560 -7.70 -18.77 -18.08
C GLY A 560 -7.33 -17.51 -17.31
N ASP A 561 -6.64 -16.59 -18.00
CA ASP A 561 -6.09 -15.35 -17.43
C ASP A 561 -7.12 -14.47 -16.70
N GLY A 562 -8.40 -14.54 -17.10
CA GLY A 562 -9.46 -13.76 -16.46
C GLY A 562 -9.89 -14.24 -15.07
N PHE A 563 -9.45 -15.42 -14.61
CA PHE A 563 -9.88 -15.97 -13.31
C PHE A 563 -9.46 -15.08 -12.15
N TYR A 564 -8.18 -14.73 -12.04
CA TYR A 564 -7.70 -13.88 -10.95
C TYR A 564 -8.26 -12.47 -11.05
N ALA A 565 -8.43 -11.92 -12.26
CA ALA A 565 -9.08 -10.63 -12.44
C ALA A 565 -10.49 -10.62 -11.84
N ARG A 566 -11.31 -11.66 -12.10
CA ARG A 566 -12.64 -11.80 -11.50
C ARG A 566 -12.60 -11.99 -9.98
N LEU A 567 -11.65 -12.77 -9.48
CA LEU A 567 -11.48 -12.97 -8.04
C LEU A 567 -11.14 -11.65 -7.33
N HIS A 568 -10.20 -10.87 -7.88
CA HIS A 568 -9.84 -9.56 -7.34
C HIS A 568 -11.01 -8.59 -7.33
N LYS A 569 -11.77 -8.51 -8.43
CA LYS A 569 -12.99 -7.70 -8.52
C LYS A 569 -14.02 -8.10 -7.47
N ALA A 570 -14.23 -9.40 -7.25
CA ALA A 570 -15.15 -9.89 -6.24
C ALA A 570 -14.73 -9.46 -4.82
N TYR A 571 -13.43 -9.52 -4.50
CA TYR A 571 -12.90 -9.04 -3.23
C TYR A 571 -12.95 -7.52 -3.09
N ARG A 572 -12.70 -6.74 -4.15
CA ARG A 572 -12.85 -5.26 -4.11
C ARG A 572 -14.31 -4.83 -3.92
N LEU A 573 -15.24 -5.52 -4.55
CA LEU A 573 -16.67 -5.24 -4.42
C LEU A 573 -17.21 -5.64 -3.04
N HIS A 574 -16.70 -6.74 -2.49
CA HIS A 574 -17.10 -7.28 -1.20
C HIS A 574 -15.88 -7.52 -0.31
N PRO A 575 -15.19 -6.50 0.18
CA PRO A 575 -14.02 -6.69 1.04
C PRO A 575 -14.42 -7.49 2.28
N LEU A 576 -13.51 -8.31 2.81
CA LEU A 576 -13.78 -9.05 4.03
C LEU A 576 -14.03 -8.09 5.19
N THR A 577 -15.10 -8.33 5.91
CA THR A 577 -15.30 -7.68 7.22
C THR A 577 -14.32 -8.29 8.23
N GLU A 578 -14.08 -7.59 9.34
CA GLU A 578 -13.19 -8.08 10.40
C GLU A 578 -13.61 -9.47 10.90
N SER A 579 -14.92 -9.71 11.06
CA SER A 579 -15.47 -11.01 11.46
C SER A 579 -15.29 -12.13 10.44
N GLU A 580 -14.99 -11.77 9.19
CA GLU A 580 -14.71 -12.70 8.09
C GLU A 580 -13.21 -12.89 7.86
N GLY A 581 -12.37 -12.11 8.55
CA GLY A 581 -10.92 -12.29 8.57
C GLY A 581 -10.46 -13.39 9.52
N GLY A 582 -9.14 -13.63 9.53
CA GLY A 582 -8.51 -14.71 10.28
C GLY A 582 -8.26 -15.92 9.39
N GLU A 583 -7.14 -16.62 9.59
CA GLU A 583 -6.61 -17.62 8.63
C GLU A 583 -7.67 -18.65 8.21
N ARG A 584 -8.36 -19.24 9.19
CA ARG A 584 -9.42 -20.22 8.93
C ARG A 584 -10.55 -19.64 8.07
N ASN A 585 -11.03 -18.45 8.41
CA ASN A 585 -12.15 -17.81 7.70
C ASN A 585 -11.73 -17.34 6.31
N GLU A 586 -10.53 -16.76 6.18
CA GLU A 586 -9.93 -16.35 4.90
C GLU A 586 -9.84 -17.53 3.93
N VAL A 587 -9.42 -18.71 4.40
CA VAL A 587 -9.42 -19.94 3.59
C VAL A 587 -10.83 -20.31 3.14
N GLN A 588 -11.82 -20.30 4.04
CA GLN A 588 -13.21 -20.62 3.66
C GLN A 588 -13.77 -19.60 2.66
N ARG A 589 -13.49 -18.31 2.86
CA ARG A 589 -13.90 -17.23 1.96
C ARG A 589 -13.22 -17.34 0.61
N PHE A 590 -11.94 -17.71 0.57
CA PHE A 590 -11.22 -17.98 -0.66
C PHE A 590 -11.84 -19.16 -1.41
N VAL A 591 -12.13 -20.28 -0.74
CA VAL A 591 -12.78 -21.46 -1.36
C VAL A 591 -14.12 -21.05 -2.02
N LEU A 592 -14.99 -20.37 -1.27
CA LEU A 592 -16.29 -19.91 -1.77
C LEU A 592 -16.14 -18.93 -2.95
N ARG A 593 -15.28 -17.90 -2.80
CA ARG A 593 -15.13 -16.84 -3.79
C ARG A 593 -14.39 -17.31 -5.04
N ALA A 594 -13.47 -18.26 -4.91
CA ALA A 594 -12.85 -18.93 -6.05
C ALA A 594 -13.91 -19.71 -6.85
N CYS A 595 -14.83 -20.42 -6.19
CA CYS A 595 -15.94 -21.10 -6.87
C CYS A 595 -16.84 -20.10 -7.62
N ILE A 596 -17.21 -18.99 -6.96
CA ILE A 596 -18.01 -17.91 -7.57
C ILE A 596 -17.27 -17.30 -8.77
N ALA A 597 -15.99 -16.94 -8.62
CA ALA A 597 -15.19 -16.31 -9.66
C ALA A 597 -14.93 -17.25 -10.86
N ALA A 598 -14.83 -18.56 -10.62
CA ALA A 598 -14.72 -19.57 -11.65
C ALA A 598 -16.08 -19.93 -12.29
N ASN A 599 -17.19 -19.63 -11.61
CA ASN A 599 -18.51 -20.17 -11.89
C ASN A 599 -18.50 -21.71 -11.99
N LEU A 600 -17.73 -22.35 -11.10
CA LEU A 600 -17.51 -23.79 -11.02
C LEU A 600 -17.40 -24.22 -9.56
N ASP A 601 -17.80 -25.45 -9.27
CA ASP A 601 -17.48 -26.08 -7.99
C ASP A 601 -16.01 -26.54 -8.00
N LEU A 602 -15.18 -25.85 -7.22
CA LEU A 602 -13.74 -26.13 -7.07
C LEU A 602 -13.43 -26.92 -5.79
N THR A 603 -14.44 -27.34 -5.04
CA THR A 603 -14.30 -28.00 -3.73
C THR A 603 -13.38 -29.21 -3.80
N ASP A 604 -13.64 -30.12 -4.76
CA ASP A 604 -12.82 -31.32 -4.98
C ASP A 604 -11.35 -30.99 -5.29
N PHE A 605 -11.10 -29.92 -6.07
CA PHE A 605 -9.74 -29.51 -6.42
C PHE A 605 -9.00 -28.96 -5.20
N LEU A 606 -9.64 -28.07 -4.43
CA LEU A 606 -9.03 -27.42 -3.27
C LEU A 606 -8.78 -28.42 -2.12
N GLU A 607 -9.68 -29.39 -1.91
CA GLU A 607 -9.49 -30.49 -0.96
C GLU A 607 -8.39 -31.46 -1.39
N ARG A 608 -8.25 -31.70 -2.70
CA ARG A 608 -7.11 -32.43 -3.24
C ARG A 608 -5.79 -31.71 -3.00
N TRP A 609 -5.79 -30.40 -2.87
CA TRP A 609 -4.63 -29.63 -2.43
C TRP A 609 -4.47 -29.56 -0.92
N GLY A 610 -5.41 -30.13 -0.14
CA GLY A 610 -5.33 -30.15 1.33
C GLY A 610 -5.83 -28.87 1.99
N LEU A 611 -6.60 -28.04 1.29
CA LEU A 611 -7.33 -26.93 1.92
C LEU A 611 -8.58 -27.46 2.62
N PRO A 612 -8.83 -27.07 3.89
CA PRO A 612 -10.04 -27.48 4.59
C PRO A 612 -11.27 -26.77 4.02
N VAL A 613 -12.35 -27.51 3.80
CA VAL A 613 -13.67 -26.97 3.44
C VAL A 613 -14.69 -27.43 4.47
N ASP A 614 -15.18 -26.49 5.25
CA ASP A 614 -16.14 -26.77 6.32
C ASP A 614 -17.57 -26.95 5.79
N ALA A 615 -18.46 -27.44 6.67
CA ALA A 615 -19.83 -27.76 6.31
C ALA A 615 -20.62 -26.53 5.82
N ALA A 616 -20.42 -25.38 6.46
CA ALA A 616 -21.10 -24.14 6.08
C ALA A 616 -20.65 -23.66 4.69
N THR A 617 -19.37 -23.78 4.37
CA THR A 617 -18.82 -23.44 3.06
C THR A 617 -19.33 -24.39 1.98
N ARG A 618 -19.39 -25.70 2.26
CA ARG A 618 -20.00 -26.68 1.34
C ARG A 618 -21.47 -26.40 1.09
N GLU A 619 -22.23 -26.10 2.13
CA GLU A 619 -23.65 -25.78 2.01
C GLU A 619 -23.85 -24.52 1.15
N ALA A 620 -23.05 -23.47 1.39
CA ALA A 620 -23.08 -22.25 0.61
C ALA A 620 -22.76 -22.50 -0.88
N ILE A 621 -21.74 -23.30 -1.19
CA ILE A 621 -21.40 -23.67 -2.57
C ILE A 621 -22.49 -24.54 -3.20
N GLY A 622 -23.03 -25.51 -2.46
CA GLY A 622 -24.13 -26.37 -2.93
C GLY A 622 -25.39 -25.58 -3.28
N ALA A 623 -25.69 -24.52 -2.52
CA ALA A 623 -26.81 -23.62 -2.80
C ALA A 623 -26.66 -22.85 -4.12
N LEU A 624 -25.44 -22.61 -4.58
CA LEU A 624 -25.15 -21.95 -5.86
C LEU A 624 -25.38 -22.86 -7.08
N ARG A 625 -25.48 -24.19 -6.87
CA ARG A 625 -25.70 -25.20 -7.94
C ARG A 625 -24.70 -25.10 -9.09
N LEU A 626 -23.44 -24.82 -8.77
CA LEU A 626 -22.35 -24.73 -9.74
C LEU A 626 -22.05 -26.10 -10.35
N LYS A 627 -21.55 -26.11 -11.59
CA LYS A 627 -21.08 -27.33 -12.23
C LYS A 627 -19.70 -27.69 -11.72
N ALA A 628 -19.42 -28.98 -11.59
CA ALA A 628 -18.04 -29.45 -11.39
C ALA A 628 -17.16 -29.07 -12.58
N ALA A 629 -15.87 -28.90 -12.34
CA ALA A 629 -14.91 -28.69 -13.41
C ALA A 629 -14.91 -29.90 -14.37
N GLY A 630 -15.07 -29.65 -15.67
CA GLY A 630 -15.07 -30.70 -16.71
C GLY A 630 -13.69 -31.34 -16.96
N VAL A 631 -12.65 -30.87 -16.27
CA VAL A 631 -11.26 -31.33 -16.38
C VAL A 631 -10.66 -31.49 -14.97
N ASP A 632 -9.73 -32.42 -14.81
CA ASP A 632 -8.96 -32.57 -13.56
C ASP A 632 -7.92 -31.44 -13.47
N LEU A 633 -8.29 -30.34 -12.81
CA LEU A 633 -7.46 -29.14 -12.66
C LEU A 633 -6.10 -29.46 -12.00
N ALA A 634 -6.02 -30.48 -11.15
CA ALA A 634 -4.79 -30.89 -10.48
C ALA A 634 -3.76 -31.56 -11.41
N ARG A 635 -4.15 -31.90 -12.64
CA ARG A 635 -3.26 -32.49 -13.67
C ARG A 635 -2.77 -31.49 -14.70
N VAL A 636 -3.24 -30.24 -14.65
CA VAL A 636 -2.73 -29.18 -15.52
C VAL A 636 -1.27 -28.96 -15.15
N ARG A 637 -0.38 -29.15 -16.13
CA ARG A 637 1.05 -28.88 -15.96
C ARG A 637 1.26 -27.37 -16.07
N GLY A 638 2.03 -26.84 -15.12
CA GLY A 638 2.47 -25.44 -15.10
C GLY A 638 3.41 -25.07 -16.24
#